data_AF-A0A3R7K270-F1
#
_entry.id   AF-A0A3R7K270-F1
#
_cell.length_a   1.000
_cell.length_b   1.000
_cell.length_c   1.000
_cell.angle_alpha   90.00
_cell.angle_beta   90.00
_cell.angle_gamma   90.00
#
_symmetry.space_group_name_H-M   'P 1'
#
loop_
_entity.id
_entity.type
_entity.pdbx_description
1 polymer ?
#
loop_
_entity_poly.entity_id
_entity_poly.type
_entity_poly.pdbx_seq_one_letter_code
_entity_poly.pdbx_strand_id
1 'polypeptide(L)'
;MMRFSAMARCASAGGSLSARLAELAQRVEGYLASRSTAATAHDDGLWEQVLSTAHCARSLKETDTALAIVFRLLRCGCRPSCGAVWPGLIRDLAPYSDIEANAVLSYPGVPEGSDGGSEAAPAQPAREPREMPAVGSELDMADIPPLLRPTRATLLMTGGVVPLSARVPCSDGGALSALLEAFCSAYDASDGSGDGDNAPTVAHLQEVSAAVVSALQPITATLLLTELSPLARALVRFFRLLFEFSTRQSVKEPHLAEQFAKKLTKLLPDNALGARIVLLFLAERHAEFGDEMMHLPLVRLAARGVWRHYEKHESFSCLRHLRQVNEAVDVTLQRNANGGNPLAVDEADEAALRLLLSLALLRAMRVEAISPDVFLGDAVDIVDRTPMTLSIEYELIVAKVQLLDLFLDDAASSGAIYDDLLQSLRALVELRPRENVDGDTSATTDVTTQEMKGEEEEEEEARTLARQHFQEAHRLVLTAFARSQVEERLNQAYSILVTHKYHGLIIAKDAVNPLLDALSRRGDCRVFNIVDLCVLYSGSHIDYDTLTYLFRACRVAGDFYRARTLYQLLREMIPGFLLRAPEAIKDALQELKILQPEPAHLFPASLAVDGDEAAAAVSYEGVLADEALATRQRGPIRELPTRRTEAPS
;
A
#
# COMPACT_ATOMS: atom_id res chain seq x y z
N MET A 1 8.92 -10.52 -40.08
CA MET A 1 10.16 -10.61 -39.24
C MET A 1 9.93 -11.08 -37.81
N MET A 2 8.74 -10.92 -37.20
CA MET A 2 8.47 -11.36 -35.80
C MET A 2 8.37 -12.88 -35.57
N ARG A 3 8.21 -13.71 -36.61
CA ARG A 3 8.13 -15.18 -36.45
C ARG A 3 9.49 -15.87 -36.17
N PHE A 4 10.60 -15.21 -36.52
CA PHE A 4 11.94 -15.79 -36.34
C PHE A 4 12.53 -15.55 -34.94
N SER A 5 12.09 -14.53 -34.20
CA SER A 5 12.62 -14.26 -32.85
C SER A 5 12.01 -15.13 -31.75
N ALA A 6 10.82 -15.70 -31.98
CA ALA A 6 10.21 -16.68 -31.09
C ALA A 6 10.87 -18.06 -31.22
N MET A 7 11.22 -18.48 -32.44
CA MET A 7 11.99 -19.71 -32.68
C MET A 7 13.45 -19.58 -32.22
N ALA A 8 14.06 -18.40 -32.33
CA ALA A 8 15.44 -18.19 -31.90
C ALA A 8 15.64 -18.28 -30.37
N ARG A 9 14.59 -18.09 -29.56
CA ARG A 9 14.62 -18.29 -28.10
C ARG A 9 14.50 -19.76 -27.67
N CYS A 10 14.14 -20.66 -28.58
CA CYS A 10 14.08 -22.11 -28.34
C CYS A 10 15.33 -22.86 -28.83
N ALA A 11 16.33 -22.17 -29.39
CA ALA A 11 17.34 -22.80 -30.24
C ALA A 11 18.69 -23.10 -29.57
N SER A 12 18.86 -22.95 -28.25
CA SER A 12 20.15 -23.21 -27.60
C SER A 12 20.04 -24.16 -26.41
N ALA A 13 19.51 -25.36 -26.64
CA ALA A 13 19.84 -26.65 -26.02
C ALA A 13 18.74 -27.65 -26.42
N GLY A 14 19.09 -28.89 -26.80
CA GLY A 14 18.21 -29.83 -27.53
C GLY A 14 16.79 -30.06 -26.99
N GLY A 15 15.86 -30.35 -27.90
CA GLY A 15 14.50 -30.87 -27.65
C GLY A 15 13.44 -29.82 -27.23
N SER A 16 12.20 -30.01 -27.69
CA SER A 16 11.03 -29.27 -27.17
C SER A 16 10.78 -29.59 -25.68
N LEU A 17 10.18 -28.68 -24.91
CA LEU A 17 9.84 -28.92 -23.49
C LEU A 17 9.02 -30.20 -23.32
N SER A 18 8.06 -30.46 -24.21
CA SER A 18 7.25 -31.69 -24.19
C SER A 18 8.10 -32.94 -24.37
N ALA A 19 9.11 -32.91 -25.24
CA ALA A 19 10.03 -34.04 -25.43
C ALA A 19 10.90 -34.26 -24.18
N ARG A 20 11.40 -33.18 -23.58
CA ARG A 20 12.17 -33.24 -22.32
C ARG A 20 11.35 -33.77 -21.16
N LEU A 21 10.10 -33.34 -21.02
CA LEU A 21 9.18 -33.81 -19.98
C LEU A 21 8.81 -35.28 -20.17
N ALA A 22 8.58 -35.72 -21.42
CA ALA A 22 8.29 -37.12 -21.73
C ALA A 22 9.50 -38.03 -21.42
N GLU A 23 10.71 -37.60 -21.81
CA GLU A 23 11.95 -38.30 -21.50
C GLU A 23 12.18 -38.37 -19.99
N LEU A 24 12.00 -37.25 -19.29
CA LEU A 24 12.12 -37.18 -17.83
C LEU A 24 11.10 -38.10 -17.15
N ALA A 25 9.84 -38.11 -17.58
CA ALA A 25 8.81 -38.98 -17.03
C ALA A 25 9.15 -40.46 -17.23
N GLN A 26 9.61 -40.86 -18.43
CA GLN A 26 10.04 -42.24 -18.69
C GLN A 26 11.23 -42.64 -17.81
N ARG A 27 12.20 -41.74 -17.65
CA ARG A 27 13.37 -41.98 -16.80
C ARG A 27 12.99 -42.10 -15.32
N VAL A 28 12.06 -41.28 -14.84
CA VAL A 28 11.52 -41.34 -13.48
C VAL A 28 10.80 -42.67 -13.23
N GLU A 29 9.97 -43.12 -14.15
CA GLU A 29 9.28 -44.42 -14.04
C GLU A 29 10.28 -45.59 -14.01
N GLY A 30 11.30 -45.55 -14.88
CA GLY A 30 12.38 -46.54 -14.87
C GLY A 30 13.15 -46.56 -13.55
N TYR A 31 13.47 -45.39 -13.01
CA TYR A 31 14.15 -45.26 -11.72
C TYR A 31 13.30 -45.81 -10.57
N LEU A 32 12.02 -45.41 -10.48
CA LEU A 32 11.10 -45.89 -9.45
C LEU A 32 10.90 -47.42 -9.51
N ALA A 33 10.80 -47.99 -10.71
CA ALA A 33 10.70 -49.43 -10.88
C ALA A 33 11.97 -50.16 -10.38
N SER A 34 13.17 -49.67 -10.73
CA SER A 34 14.45 -50.28 -10.34
C SER A 34 14.73 -50.22 -8.83
N ARG A 35 14.22 -49.20 -8.13
CA ARG A 35 14.41 -49.01 -6.69
C ARG A 35 13.75 -50.11 -5.85
N SER A 36 12.70 -50.74 -6.37
CA SER A 36 12.05 -51.88 -5.71
C SER A 36 12.90 -53.17 -5.74
N THR A 37 13.95 -53.22 -6.57
CA THR A 37 14.72 -54.44 -6.84
C THR A 37 16.21 -54.39 -6.46
N ALA A 38 16.80 -53.21 -6.19
CA ALA A 38 18.23 -53.08 -5.90
C ALA A 38 18.48 -52.13 -4.70
N ALA A 39 19.30 -52.58 -3.75
CA ALA A 39 19.58 -51.90 -2.48
C ALA A 39 20.49 -50.66 -2.58
N THR A 40 20.94 -50.25 -3.77
CA THR A 40 21.76 -49.06 -3.97
C THR A 40 21.55 -48.48 -5.38
N ALA A 41 20.40 -47.83 -5.61
CA ALA A 41 20.21 -47.04 -6.83
C ALA A 41 21.06 -45.76 -6.73
N HIS A 42 22.20 -45.74 -7.44
CA HIS A 42 22.99 -44.52 -7.62
C HIS A 42 22.14 -43.44 -8.31
N ASP A 43 22.29 -42.21 -7.82
CA ASP A 43 21.59 -41.01 -8.31
C ASP A 43 22.30 -40.51 -9.59
N ASP A 44 22.14 -41.24 -10.70
CA ASP A 44 22.83 -41.05 -11.99
C ASP A 44 22.42 -39.72 -12.70
N GLY A 45 22.56 -38.57 -12.06
CA GLY A 45 22.25 -37.25 -12.64
C GLY A 45 20.75 -37.01 -12.92
N LEU A 46 19.84 -37.78 -12.29
CA LEU A 46 18.40 -37.60 -12.45
C LEU A 46 17.98 -36.18 -12.02
N TRP A 47 18.44 -35.72 -10.86
CA TRP A 47 18.11 -34.39 -10.35
C TRP A 47 18.73 -33.25 -11.14
N GLU A 48 19.88 -33.45 -11.80
CA GLU A 48 20.44 -32.48 -12.73
C GLU A 48 19.54 -32.31 -13.98
N GLN A 49 19.01 -33.41 -14.50
CA GLN A 49 18.04 -33.37 -15.60
C GLN A 49 16.71 -32.73 -15.17
N VAL A 50 16.25 -32.99 -13.93
CA VAL A 50 15.07 -32.31 -13.34
C VAL A 50 15.31 -30.80 -13.29
N LEU A 51 16.46 -30.34 -12.78
CA LEU A 51 16.79 -28.92 -12.71
C LEU A 51 16.86 -28.25 -14.09
N SER A 52 17.53 -28.89 -15.06
CA SER A 52 17.59 -28.38 -16.43
C SER A 52 16.20 -28.26 -17.06
N THR A 53 15.33 -29.24 -16.79
CA THR A 53 13.95 -29.24 -17.27
C THR A 53 13.11 -28.19 -16.56
N ALA A 54 13.28 -28.01 -15.25
CA ALA A 54 12.61 -26.98 -14.45
C ALA A 54 12.97 -25.56 -14.92
N HIS A 55 14.25 -25.30 -15.20
CA HIS A 55 14.69 -24.02 -15.76
C HIS A 55 14.05 -23.74 -17.14
N CYS A 56 13.96 -24.76 -17.99
CA CYS A 56 13.28 -24.67 -19.28
C CYS A 56 11.76 -24.50 -19.15
N ALA A 57 11.14 -25.13 -18.15
CA ALA A 57 9.72 -24.98 -17.85
C ALA A 57 9.40 -23.56 -17.36
N ARG A 58 10.27 -22.98 -16.51
CA ARG A 58 10.18 -21.60 -16.05
C ARG A 58 10.27 -20.61 -17.19
N SER A 59 11.25 -20.75 -18.10
CA SER A 59 11.45 -19.83 -19.22
C SER A 59 10.27 -19.83 -20.20
N LEU A 60 9.51 -20.92 -20.23
CA LEU A 60 8.28 -21.07 -21.01
C LEU A 60 6.99 -20.81 -20.21
N LYS A 61 7.08 -20.53 -18.90
CA LYS A 61 5.93 -20.34 -17.99
C LYS A 61 4.96 -21.53 -18.00
N GLU A 62 5.50 -22.75 -18.04
CA GLU A 62 4.78 -24.04 -18.08
C GLU A 62 5.36 -25.02 -17.05
N THR A 63 5.12 -24.78 -15.76
CA THR A 63 5.76 -25.54 -14.68
C THR A 63 4.94 -26.72 -14.15
N ASP A 64 3.63 -26.78 -14.41
CA ASP A 64 2.70 -27.76 -13.82
C ASP A 64 3.10 -29.22 -14.07
N THR A 65 3.47 -29.57 -15.31
CA THR A 65 3.87 -30.95 -15.64
C THR A 65 5.22 -31.31 -15.02
N ALA A 66 6.19 -30.39 -15.01
CA ALA A 66 7.48 -30.60 -14.35
C ALA A 66 7.30 -30.79 -12.83
N LEU A 67 6.43 -29.98 -12.23
CA LEU A 67 6.11 -29.99 -10.82
C LEU A 67 5.36 -31.26 -10.40
N ALA A 68 4.44 -31.77 -11.23
CA ALA A 68 3.80 -33.06 -11.01
C ALA A 68 4.80 -34.23 -10.99
N ILE A 69 5.80 -34.22 -11.90
CA ILE A 69 6.88 -35.21 -11.92
C ILE A 69 7.73 -35.10 -10.63
N VAL A 70 8.07 -33.89 -10.20
CA VAL A 70 8.84 -33.65 -8.96
C VAL A 70 8.06 -34.12 -7.73
N PHE A 71 6.78 -33.78 -7.60
CA PHE A 71 5.96 -34.26 -6.48
C PHE A 71 5.80 -35.77 -6.47
N ARG A 72 5.76 -36.42 -7.64
CA ARG A 72 5.76 -37.87 -7.72
C ARG A 72 7.05 -38.47 -7.16
N LEU A 73 8.21 -37.93 -7.54
CA LEU A 73 9.50 -38.36 -6.99
C LEU A 73 9.53 -38.19 -5.46
N LEU A 74 9.15 -37.02 -4.97
CA LEU A 74 9.15 -36.70 -3.54
C LEU A 74 8.19 -37.60 -2.73
N ARG A 75 6.97 -37.86 -3.25
CA ARG A 75 5.99 -38.77 -2.63
C ARG A 75 6.48 -40.22 -2.58
N CYS A 76 7.30 -40.63 -3.55
CA CYS A 76 7.93 -41.95 -3.55
C CYS A 76 9.19 -42.00 -2.67
N GLY A 77 9.46 -40.97 -1.88
CA GLY A 77 10.63 -40.88 -1.00
C GLY A 77 11.95 -40.76 -1.75
N CYS A 78 11.94 -40.36 -3.03
CA CYS A 78 13.16 -39.97 -3.76
C CYS A 78 13.48 -38.54 -3.37
N ARG A 79 14.62 -38.32 -2.71
CA ARG A 79 15.06 -36.99 -2.27
C ARG A 79 16.33 -36.61 -3.02
N PRO A 80 16.51 -35.33 -3.38
CA PRO A 80 17.75 -34.88 -4.00
C PRO A 80 18.92 -35.03 -3.02
N SER A 81 20.01 -35.60 -3.52
CA SER A 81 21.29 -35.74 -2.81
C SER A 81 22.14 -34.47 -2.87
N CYS A 82 21.95 -33.63 -3.90
CA CYS A 82 22.70 -32.39 -4.11
C CYS A 82 21.98 -31.16 -3.54
N GLY A 83 22.69 -30.37 -2.73
CA GLY A 83 22.17 -29.14 -2.10
C GLY A 83 21.67 -28.09 -3.10
N ALA A 84 22.25 -27.97 -4.30
CA ALA A 84 21.82 -26.97 -5.29
C ALA A 84 20.42 -27.24 -5.88
N VAL A 85 19.86 -28.44 -5.68
CA VAL A 85 18.59 -28.85 -6.28
C VAL A 85 17.40 -28.17 -5.63
N TRP A 86 17.37 -28.05 -4.29
CA TRP A 86 16.25 -27.43 -3.58
C TRP A 86 16.03 -25.95 -3.93
N PRO A 87 17.06 -25.08 -3.91
CA PRO A 87 16.90 -23.70 -4.35
C PRO A 87 16.40 -23.60 -5.79
N GLY A 88 16.92 -24.45 -6.70
CA GLY A 88 16.52 -24.47 -8.10
C GLY A 88 15.05 -24.85 -8.28
N LEU A 89 14.57 -25.91 -7.62
CA LEU A 89 13.17 -26.33 -7.69
C LEU A 89 12.21 -25.25 -7.18
N ILE A 90 12.52 -24.66 -6.02
CA ILE A 90 11.69 -23.61 -5.41
C ILE A 90 11.62 -22.38 -6.32
N ARG A 91 12.78 -21.89 -6.75
CA ARG A 91 12.89 -20.68 -7.56
C ARG A 91 12.25 -20.85 -8.95
N ASP A 92 12.42 -22.01 -9.57
CA ASP A 92 12.10 -22.19 -10.98
C ASP A 92 10.71 -22.79 -11.22
N LEU A 93 10.13 -23.56 -10.29
CA LEU A 93 8.83 -24.20 -10.48
C LEU A 93 7.66 -23.51 -9.75
N ALA A 94 7.89 -22.99 -8.54
CA ALA A 94 6.82 -22.49 -7.68
C ALA A 94 6.09 -21.22 -8.19
N PRO A 95 6.75 -20.21 -8.80
CA PRO A 95 6.09 -18.97 -9.23
C PRO A 95 4.93 -19.17 -10.20
N TYR A 96 5.10 -20.14 -11.10
CA TYR A 96 4.23 -20.36 -12.25
C TYR A 96 3.39 -21.63 -12.09
N SER A 97 3.23 -22.13 -10.86
CA SER A 97 2.36 -23.28 -10.60
C SER A 97 0.89 -22.90 -10.74
N ASP A 98 0.08 -23.89 -11.11
CA ASP A 98 -1.37 -23.84 -11.23
C ASP A 98 -1.88 -22.80 -12.24
N ILE A 99 -1.04 -22.39 -13.19
CA ILE A 99 -1.44 -21.49 -14.29
C ILE A 99 -2.53 -22.15 -15.12
N GLU A 100 -2.45 -23.46 -15.39
CA GLU A 100 -3.49 -24.15 -16.16
C GLU A 100 -4.85 -24.16 -15.44
N ALA A 101 -4.85 -24.01 -14.11
CA ALA A 101 -6.06 -23.93 -13.28
C ALA A 101 -6.55 -22.48 -13.04
N ASN A 102 -5.64 -21.51 -12.95
CA ASN A 102 -5.90 -20.16 -12.42
C ASN A 102 -5.49 -18.97 -13.32
N ALA A 103 -5.01 -19.19 -14.55
CA ALA A 103 -4.51 -18.12 -15.42
C ALA A 103 -5.51 -16.96 -15.65
N VAL A 104 -5.16 -15.79 -15.11
CA VAL A 104 -5.77 -14.50 -15.39
C VAL A 104 -4.98 -13.83 -16.53
N LEU A 105 -5.67 -13.43 -17.59
CA LEU A 105 -5.08 -12.72 -18.73
C LEU A 105 -4.63 -11.31 -18.33
N SER A 106 -3.41 -10.92 -18.69
CA SER A 106 -3.07 -9.51 -18.92
C SER A 106 -3.02 -9.22 -20.42
N TYR A 107 -3.46 -8.02 -20.80
CA TYR A 107 -3.48 -7.59 -22.20
C TYR A 107 -2.04 -7.46 -22.74
N PRO A 108 -1.74 -7.86 -24.00
CA PRO A 108 -0.39 -7.79 -24.52
C PRO A 108 0.04 -6.32 -24.68
N GLY A 109 1.05 -5.89 -23.93
CA GLY A 109 1.60 -4.54 -24.09
C GLY A 109 2.52 -4.02 -22.99
N VAL A 110 2.51 -4.58 -21.78
CA VAL A 110 3.43 -4.13 -20.71
C VAL A 110 4.75 -4.89 -20.85
N PRO A 111 5.89 -4.22 -21.14
CA PRO A 111 7.19 -4.87 -21.12
C PRO A 111 7.49 -5.31 -19.68
N GLU A 112 7.87 -6.56 -19.49
CA GLU A 112 8.48 -7.02 -18.25
C GLU A 112 9.78 -6.21 -18.03
N GLY A 113 9.86 -5.52 -16.90
CA GLY A 113 11.09 -4.85 -16.47
C GLY A 113 12.25 -5.85 -16.48
N SER A 114 13.36 -5.45 -17.09
CA SER A 114 14.56 -6.27 -17.18
C SER A 114 15.05 -6.63 -15.77
N ASP A 115 15.24 -7.93 -15.50
CA ASP A 115 16.02 -8.43 -14.37
C ASP A 115 17.46 -7.88 -14.47
N GLY A 116 17.69 -6.70 -13.88
CA GLY A 116 18.98 -6.03 -13.94
C GLY A 116 19.01 -4.70 -13.22
N GLY A 117 19.40 -4.72 -11.95
CA GLY A 117 20.18 -3.65 -11.31
C GLY A 117 19.53 -2.28 -11.07
N SER A 118 19.37 -1.99 -9.78
CA SER A 118 19.49 -0.66 -9.14
C SER A 118 18.27 0.28 -9.15
N GLU A 119 18.02 0.78 -7.93
CA GLU A 119 17.18 1.91 -7.52
C GLU A 119 15.65 1.71 -7.52
N ALA A 120 15.14 1.56 -6.30
CA ALA A 120 13.74 1.53 -5.95
C ALA A 120 13.11 2.92 -6.10
N ALA A 121 11.96 2.99 -6.75
CA ALA A 121 10.99 4.07 -6.55
C ALA A 121 9.76 3.47 -5.82
N PRO A 122 9.21 4.15 -4.80
CA PRO A 122 8.12 3.60 -3.99
C PRO A 122 6.79 3.70 -4.75
N ALA A 123 6.09 2.57 -4.90
CA ALA A 123 4.72 2.52 -5.40
C ALA A 123 3.74 3.01 -4.32
N GLN A 124 2.86 3.94 -4.68
CA GLN A 124 1.79 4.43 -3.81
C GLN A 124 0.56 3.49 -3.84
N PRO A 125 -0.26 3.45 -2.77
CA PRO A 125 -1.39 2.52 -2.66
C PRO A 125 -2.64 2.99 -3.43
N ALA A 126 -3.35 2.03 -4.02
CA ALA A 126 -4.59 2.21 -4.76
C ALA A 126 -5.77 2.67 -3.87
N ARG A 127 -6.43 3.78 -4.26
CA ARG A 127 -7.70 4.32 -3.71
C ARG A 127 -8.89 3.78 -4.52
N GLU A 128 -9.99 3.45 -3.85
CA GLU A 128 -11.28 3.02 -4.43
C GLU A 128 -12.02 4.12 -5.24
N PRO A 129 -13.01 3.75 -6.09
CA PRO A 129 -13.27 4.43 -7.35
C PRO A 129 -14.28 5.59 -7.23
N ARG A 130 -13.99 6.71 -7.89
CA ARG A 130 -15.01 7.70 -8.23
C ARG A 130 -14.68 8.43 -9.53
N GLU A 131 -15.52 8.15 -10.53
CA GLU A 131 -15.96 8.94 -11.69
C GLU A 131 -14.94 9.80 -12.48
N MET A 132 -14.77 9.41 -13.75
CA MET A 132 -13.97 10.07 -14.81
C MET A 132 -14.38 11.52 -15.09
N PRO A 133 -13.44 12.36 -15.59
CA PRO A 133 -13.34 12.56 -17.05
C PRO A 133 -11.92 12.67 -17.63
N ALA A 134 -11.72 11.96 -18.76
CA ALA A 134 -11.13 12.36 -20.04
C ALA A 134 -9.81 13.18 -20.15
N VAL A 135 -8.81 12.48 -20.71
CA VAL A 135 -7.82 12.88 -21.76
C VAL A 135 -6.47 13.47 -21.32
N GLY A 136 -5.43 12.64 -21.48
CA GLY A 136 -4.11 13.10 -21.93
C GLY A 136 -2.88 12.70 -21.09
N SER A 137 -2.68 11.43 -20.77
CA SER A 137 -1.37 10.92 -20.32
C SER A 137 -1.24 9.42 -20.59
N GLU A 138 -0.27 9.00 -21.40
CA GLU A 138 0.00 7.60 -21.75
C GLU A 138 0.63 6.78 -20.59
N LEU A 139 0.58 7.28 -19.35
CA LEU A 139 1.25 6.68 -18.19
C LEU A 139 0.33 5.95 -17.19
N ASP A 140 -1.01 6.00 -17.34
CA ASP A 140 -1.95 5.47 -16.32
C ASP A 140 -2.67 4.16 -16.69
N MET A 141 -2.26 3.43 -17.74
CA MET A 141 -2.90 2.16 -18.09
C MET A 141 -2.48 0.95 -17.22
N ALA A 142 -1.52 1.11 -16.30
CA ALA A 142 -1.00 -0.01 -15.50
C ALA A 142 -1.87 -0.36 -14.27
N ASP A 143 -2.66 0.57 -13.76
CA ASP A 143 -3.31 0.44 -12.43
C ASP A 143 -4.85 0.36 -12.46
N ILE A 144 -5.47 0.18 -13.62
CA ILE A 144 -6.93 -0.02 -13.69
C ILE A 144 -7.24 -1.51 -13.48
N PRO A 145 -7.97 -1.92 -12.41
CA PRO A 145 -8.41 -3.30 -12.28
C PRO A 145 -9.33 -3.64 -13.46
N PRO A 146 -9.13 -4.79 -14.13
CA PRO A 146 -9.86 -5.09 -15.35
C PRO A 146 -11.38 -5.13 -15.09
N LEU A 147 -12.13 -4.39 -15.93
CA LEU A 147 -13.60 -4.28 -15.93
C LEU A 147 -14.33 -5.64 -15.99
N LEU A 148 -13.65 -6.66 -16.50
CA LEU A 148 -14.06 -8.05 -16.48
C LEU A 148 -12.88 -8.86 -15.96
N ARG A 149 -13.02 -9.49 -14.79
CA ARG A 149 -12.08 -10.53 -14.35
C ARG A 149 -12.19 -11.70 -15.33
N PRO A 150 -11.14 -12.02 -16.11
CA PRO A 150 -11.20 -13.16 -17.01
C PRO A 150 -11.22 -14.43 -16.16
N THR A 151 -12.40 -15.03 -16.03
CA THR A 151 -12.58 -16.37 -15.45
C THR A 151 -12.45 -17.43 -16.53
N ARG A 152 -12.22 -18.68 -16.11
CA ARG A 152 -12.24 -19.87 -16.99
C ARG A 152 -13.47 -19.91 -17.92
N ALA A 153 -14.63 -19.48 -17.43
CA ALA A 153 -15.88 -19.44 -18.20
C ALA A 153 -15.83 -18.45 -19.38
N THR A 154 -15.28 -17.25 -19.15
CA THR A 154 -15.11 -16.21 -20.17
C THR A 154 -14.09 -16.58 -21.26
N LEU A 155 -13.05 -17.36 -20.93
CA LEU A 155 -12.03 -17.82 -21.87
C LEU A 155 -12.50 -19.00 -22.73
N LEU A 156 -13.24 -19.95 -22.14
CA LEU A 156 -13.85 -21.06 -22.87
C LEU A 156 -14.89 -20.57 -23.89
N MET A 157 -15.55 -19.44 -23.61
CA MET A 157 -16.51 -18.83 -24.52
C MET A 157 -15.89 -18.15 -25.75
N THR A 158 -14.65 -17.66 -25.66
CA THR A 158 -14.00 -16.90 -26.75
C THR A 158 -13.05 -17.73 -27.61
N GLY A 159 -12.82 -19.00 -27.28
CA GLY A 159 -11.97 -19.91 -28.05
C GLY A 159 -10.50 -19.48 -28.15
N GLY A 160 -10.05 -18.58 -27.26
CA GLY A 160 -8.76 -17.90 -27.38
C GLY A 160 -7.56 -18.74 -26.95
N VAL A 161 -6.64 -19.00 -27.89
CA VAL A 161 -5.27 -19.46 -27.60
C VAL A 161 -4.47 -18.28 -27.04
N VAL A 162 -4.08 -18.35 -25.78
CA VAL A 162 -3.30 -17.30 -25.09
C VAL A 162 -1.84 -17.36 -25.52
N PRO A 163 -1.21 -16.26 -25.98
CA PRO A 163 0.22 -16.25 -26.21
C PRO A 163 0.97 -16.44 -24.89
N LEU A 164 1.87 -17.43 -24.83
CA LEU A 164 2.64 -17.80 -23.63
C LEU A 164 3.37 -16.61 -22.99
N SER A 165 3.70 -15.58 -23.77
CA SER A 165 4.32 -14.34 -23.32
C SER A 165 3.43 -13.46 -22.42
N ALA A 166 2.12 -13.65 -22.40
CA ALA A 166 1.16 -12.84 -21.63
C ALA A 166 0.70 -13.50 -20.32
N ARG A 167 1.33 -14.62 -19.92
CA ARG A 167 1.01 -15.31 -18.66
C ARG A 167 1.64 -14.58 -17.47
N VAL A 168 0.81 -14.20 -16.51
CA VAL A 168 1.20 -13.62 -15.22
C VAL A 168 1.23 -14.74 -14.16
N PRO A 169 2.20 -14.74 -13.24
CA PRO A 169 2.19 -15.64 -12.09
C PRO A 169 0.88 -15.46 -11.30
N CYS A 170 0.16 -16.56 -11.05
CA CYS A 170 -1.13 -16.55 -10.35
C CYS A 170 -1.24 -17.69 -9.33
N SER A 171 -0.10 -18.21 -8.88
CA SER A 171 -0.05 -19.26 -7.87
C SER A 171 -0.62 -18.75 -6.54
N ASP A 172 -1.41 -19.60 -5.88
CA ASP A 172 -1.89 -19.41 -4.51
C ASP A 172 -0.81 -19.77 -3.45
N GLY A 173 0.38 -20.18 -3.91
CA GLY A 173 1.47 -20.62 -3.06
C GLY A 173 1.39 -22.08 -2.62
N GLY A 174 0.43 -22.86 -3.10
CA GLY A 174 0.27 -24.28 -2.75
C GLY A 174 1.48 -25.13 -3.16
N ALA A 175 2.02 -24.88 -4.36
CA ALA A 175 3.26 -25.50 -4.83
C ALA A 175 4.46 -25.19 -3.93
N LEU A 176 4.61 -23.91 -3.56
CA LEU A 176 5.68 -23.46 -2.69
C LEU A 176 5.57 -24.13 -1.31
N SER A 177 4.35 -24.20 -0.76
CA SER A 177 4.05 -24.90 0.48
C SER A 177 4.51 -26.37 0.44
N ALA A 178 4.12 -27.12 -0.60
CA ALA A 178 4.47 -28.53 -0.73
C ALA A 178 5.98 -28.75 -0.92
N LEU A 179 6.67 -27.88 -1.68
CA LEU A 179 8.13 -27.95 -1.83
C LEU A 179 8.86 -27.64 -0.51
N LEU A 180 8.40 -26.64 0.24
CA LEU A 180 8.93 -26.30 1.55
C LEU A 180 8.73 -27.42 2.57
N GLU A 181 7.54 -28.02 2.62
CA GLU A 181 7.27 -29.16 3.50
C GLU A 181 8.15 -30.36 3.18
N ALA A 182 8.35 -30.64 1.89
CA ALA A 182 9.23 -31.71 1.44
C ALA A 182 10.70 -31.43 1.79
N PHE A 183 11.15 -30.18 1.63
CA PHE A 183 12.48 -29.74 2.03
C PHE A 183 12.69 -29.89 3.54
N CYS A 184 11.82 -29.34 4.38
CA CYS A 184 11.91 -29.47 5.84
C CYS A 184 11.90 -30.94 6.27
N SER A 185 11.02 -31.76 5.70
CA SER A 185 10.96 -33.20 6.02
C SER A 185 12.19 -33.98 5.53
N ALA A 186 12.90 -33.49 4.52
CA ALA A 186 14.17 -34.05 4.08
C ALA A 186 15.28 -33.73 5.08
N TYR A 187 15.33 -32.48 5.54
CA TYR A 187 16.27 -31.98 6.53
C TYR A 187 16.13 -32.72 7.88
N ASP A 188 14.89 -32.83 8.40
CA ASP A 188 14.61 -33.49 9.69
C ASP A 188 15.08 -34.96 9.71
N ALA A 189 15.07 -35.63 8.55
CA ALA A 189 15.50 -37.02 8.43
C ALA A 189 17.02 -37.19 8.32
N SER A 190 17.74 -36.19 7.81
CA SER A 190 19.21 -36.24 7.72
C SER A 190 19.91 -36.03 9.05
N ASP A 191 19.30 -35.27 9.97
CA ASP A 191 19.84 -35.00 11.31
C ASP A 191 19.94 -36.26 12.21
N GLY A 192 19.30 -37.38 11.83
CA GLY A 192 19.31 -38.65 12.57
C GLY A 192 20.39 -39.65 12.17
N SER A 193 21.06 -39.46 11.02
CA SER A 193 22.09 -40.37 10.51
C SER A 193 23.48 -39.72 10.62
N GLY A 194 24.17 -39.95 11.73
CA GLY A 194 25.47 -39.35 12.06
C GLY A 194 26.66 -39.84 11.22
N ASP A 195 26.55 -39.85 9.89
CA ASP A 195 27.68 -40.13 8.99
C ASP A 195 27.89 -38.95 8.02
N GLY A 196 29.10 -38.39 8.06
CA GLY A 196 29.46 -37.08 7.53
C GLY A 196 29.65 -37.06 6.00
N ASP A 197 28.99 -36.11 5.35
CA ASP A 197 29.43 -35.33 4.16
C ASP A 197 28.26 -34.49 3.58
N ASN A 198 27.00 -34.80 3.96
CA ASN A 198 25.78 -34.10 3.49
C ASN A 198 25.15 -33.17 4.53
N ALA A 199 25.90 -32.74 5.55
CA ALA A 199 25.38 -31.80 6.54
C ALA A 199 25.08 -30.44 5.84
N PRO A 200 23.88 -29.87 6.04
CA PRO A 200 23.47 -28.63 5.39
C PRO A 200 24.36 -27.47 5.84
N THR A 201 24.98 -26.79 4.87
CA THR A 201 25.84 -25.63 5.13
C THR A 201 25.01 -24.34 5.25
N VAL A 202 25.57 -23.33 5.92
CA VAL A 202 24.99 -21.97 5.99
C VAL A 202 24.67 -21.44 4.59
N ALA A 203 25.61 -21.58 3.67
CA ALA A 203 25.47 -21.12 2.28
C ALA A 203 24.28 -21.82 1.59
N HIS A 204 24.10 -23.11 1.81
CA HIS A 204 22.97 -23.85 1.24
C HIS A 204 21.62 -23.32 1.77
N LEU A 205 21.49 -23.10 3.09
CA LEU A 205 20.26 -22.54 3.67
C LEU A 205 20.01 -21.08 3.26
N GLN A 206 21.08 -20.30 3.06
CA GLN A 206 20.98 -18.95 2.49
C GLN A 206 20.45 -18.97 1.06
N GLU A 207 20.90 -19.90 0.22
CA GLU A 207 20.42 -20.08 -1.15
C GLU A 207 18.94 -20.52 -1.18
N VAL A 208 18.55 -21.47 -0.31
CA VAL A 208 17.14 -21.88 -0.18
C VAL A 208 16.29 -20.70 0.27
N SER A 209 16.72 -19.96 1.29
CA SER A 209 16.04 -18.74 1.78
C SER A 209 15.87 -17.70 0.67
N ALA A 210 16.91 -17.45 -0.12
CA ALA A 210 16.85 -16.55 -1.27
C ALA A 210 15.92 -17.06 -2.37
N ALA A 211 15.88 -18.37 -2.62
CA ALA A 211 14.96 -18.99 -3.58
C ALA A 211 13.50 -18.86 -3.15
N VAL A 212 13.19 -19.02 -1.86
CA VAL A 212 11.84 -18.83 -1.31
C VAL A 212 11.38 -17.39 -1.48
N VAL A 213 12.23 -16.42 -1.14
CA VAL A 213 11.94 -14.98 -1.33
C VAL A 213 11.74 -14.67 -2.82
N SER A 214 12.60 -15.18 -3.69
CA SER A 214 12.48 -15.02 -5.15
C SER A 214 11.22 -15.67 -5.72
N ALA A 215 10.74 -16.77 -5.13
CA ALA A 215 9.53 -17.45 -5.55
C ALA A 215 8.26 -16.73 -5.08
N LEU A 216 8.29 -16.11 -3.90
CA LEU A 216 7.18 -15.32 -3.35
C LEU A 216 6.98 -14.00 -4.08
N GLN A 217 8.07 -13.34 -4.51
CA GLN A 217 8.04 -12.01 -5.16
C GLN A 217 7.04 -11.89 -6.32
N PRO A 218 7.00 -12.81 -7.30
CA PRO A 218 6.06 -12.72 -8.42
C PRO A 218 4.60 -13.02 -8.06
N ILE A 219 4.32 -13.62 -6.90
CA ILE A 219 2.98 -14.10 -6.53
C ILE A 219 2.34 -13.28 -5.40
N THR A 220 3.03 -12.27 -4.86
CA THR A 220 2.56 -11.47 -3.70
C THR A 220 1.14 -10.96 -3.86
N ALA A 221 0.80 -10.41 -5.03
CA ALA A 221 -0.52 -9.86 -5.33
C ALA A 221 -1.66 -10.89 -5.36
N THR A 222 -1.36 -12.18 -5.52
CA THR A 222 -2.35 -13.28 -5.56
C THR A 222 -2.42 -14.11 -4.29
N LEU A 223 -1.54 -13.86 -3.32
CA LEU A 223 -1.50 -14.61 -2.07
C LEU A 223 -2.66 -14.23 -1.15
N LEU A 224 -3.44 -15.22 -0.76
CA LEU A 224 -4.41 -15.11 0.33
C LEU A 224 -3.97 -16.01 1.49
N LEU A 225 -3.28 -15.42 2.46
CA LEU A 225 -2.76 -16.15 3.61
C LEU A 225 -3.72 -16.04 4.80
N THR A 226 -3.99 -17.19 5.42
CA THR A 226 -4.69 -17.30 6.70
C THR A 226 -3.78 -18.02 7.69
N GLU A 227 -4.08 -17.95 8.99
CA GLU A 227 -3.32 -18.69 10.03
C GLU A 227 -3.28 -20.20 9.73
N LEU A 228 -4.31 -20.72 9.05
CA LEU A 228 -4.45 -22.13 8.70
C LEU A 228 -4.00 -22.44 7.27
N SER A 229 -3.50 -21.46 6.51
CA SER A 229 -3.12 -21.71 5.12
C SER A 229 -1.90 -22.63 5.05
N PRO A 230 -1.86 -23.58 4.10
CA PRO A 230 -0.71 -24.47 3.94
C PRO A 230 0.61 -23.71 3.75
N LEU A 231 0.57 -22.60 3.01
CA LEU A 231 1.76 -21.78 2.79
C LEU A 231 2.23 -21.09 4.08
N ALA A 232 1.33 -20.52 4.89
CA ALA A 232 1.73 -19.91 6.16
C ALA A 232 2.41 -20.93 7.08
N ARG A 233 1.83 -22.13 7.23
CA ARG A 233 2.42 -23.21 8.05
C ARG A 233 3.76 -23.69 7.50
N ALA A 234 3.89 -23.85 6.19
CA ALA A 234 5.14 -24.25 5.56
C ALA A 234 6.24 -23.20 5.76
N LEU A 235 5.90 -21.90 5.66
CA LEU A 235 6.83 -20.80 5.94
C LEU A 235 7.23 -20.77 7.42
N VAL A 236 6.31 -20.95 8.36
CA VAL A 236 6.62 -21.04 9.79
C VAL A 236 7.54 -22.24 10.09
N ARG A 237 7.27 -23.41 9.50
CA ARG A 237 8.13 -24.60 9.67
C ARG A 237 9.53 -24.38 9.08
N PHE A 238 9.62 -23.80 7.90
CA PHE A 238 10.91 -23.43 7.30
C PHE A 238 11.66 -22.41 8.16
N PHE A 239 10.94 -21.44 8.70
CA PHE A 239 11.51 -20.43 9.58
C PHE A 239 12.03 -21.03 10.90
N ARG A 240 11.30 -22.00 11.48
CA ARG A 240 11.74 -22.80 12.65
C ARG A 240 13.06 -23.52 12.36
N LEU A 241 13.18 -24.16 11.19
CA LEU A 241 14.42 -24.81 10.76
C LEU A 241 15.59 -23.81 10.69
N LEU A 242 15.40 -22.65 10.05
CA LEU A 242 16.43 -21.61 9.98
C LEU A 242 16.83 -21.09 11.38
N PHE A 243 15.87 -20.96 12.28
CA PHE A 243 16.09 -20.51 13.65
C PHE A 243 16.89 -21.53 14.44
N GLU A 244 16.46 -22.79 14.47
CA GLU A 244 17.17 -23.87 15.18
C GLU A 244 18.60 -24.05 14.65
N PHE A 245 18.79 -23.98 13.33
CA PHE A 245 20.13 -24.01 12.75
C PHE A 245 21.00 -22.84 13.22
N SER A 246 20.45 -21.62 13.25
CA SER A 246 21.18 -20.44 13.73
C SER A 246 21.60 -20.58 15.20
N THR A 247 20.73 -21.15 16.06
CA THR A 247 21.04 -21.35 17.49
C THR A 247 22.13 -22.40 17.75
N ARG A 248 22.34 -23.34 16.82
CA ARG A 248 23.39 -24.37 16.93
C ARG A 248 24.76 -23.85 16.48
N GLN A 249 24.80 -22.75 15.72
CA GLN A 249 26.04 -22.17 15.20
C GLN A 249 26.58 -21.07 16.12
N SER A 250 27.91 -20.89 16.13
CA SER A 250 28.54 -19.90 17.01
C SER A 250 28.19 -18.46 16.60
N VAL A 251 28.16 -17.55 17.58
CA VAL A 251 27.77 -16.11 17.54
C VAL A 251 28.35 -15.26 16.39
N LYS A 252 29.31 -15.75 15.61
CA LYS A 252 30.02 -14.97 14.57
C LYS A 252 29.37 -14.99 13.17
N GLU A 253 28.34 -15.80 12.95
CA GLU A 253 27.69 -15.90 11.64
C GLU A 253 26.35 -15.15 11.60
N PRO A 254 25.98 -14.58 10.43
CA PRO A 254 24.74 -13.83 10.30
C PRO A 254 23.53 -14.72 10.64
N HIS A 255 22.64 -14.22 11.51
CA HIS A 255 21.45 -14.95 11.94
C HIS A 255 20.52 -15.13 10.75
N LEU A 256 20.51 -16.33 10.16
CA LEU A 256 19.77 -16.65 8.92
C LEU A 256 18.27 -16.39 9.07
N ALA A 257 17.75 -16.68 10.26
CA ALA A 257 16.37 -16.39 10.63
C ALA A 257 16.06 -14.89 10.53
N GLU A 258 16.90 -14.02 11.10
CA GLU A 258 16.70 -12.58 11.04
C GLU A 258 16.75 -12.03 9.61
N GLN A 259 17.70 -12.50 8.81
CA GLN A 259 17.81 -12.09 7.40
C GLN A 259 16.59 -12.51 6.59
N PHE A 260 16.10 -13.74 6.80
CA PHE A 260 14.89 -14.22 6.16
C PHE A 260 13.66 -13.42 6.61
N ALA A 261 13.51 -13.17 7.91
CA ALA A 261 12.43 -12.36 8.45
C ALA A 261 12.44 -10.93 7.89
N LYS A 262 13.61 -10.28 7.82
CA LYS A 262 13.76 -8.93 7.23
C LYS A 262 13.38 -8.89 5.75
N LYS A 263 13.71 -9.93 4.98
CA LYS A 263 13.29 -10.05 3.58
C LYS A 263 11.79 -10.32 3.45
N LEU A 264 11.24 -11.19 4.30
CA LEU A 264 9.83 -11.56 4.28
C LEU A 264 8.92 -10.38 4.64
N THR A 265 9.26 -9.60 5.66
CA THR A 265 8.50 -8.40 6.06
C THR A 265 8.53 -7.31 5.00
N LYS A 266 9.66 -7.14 4.29
CA LYS A 266 9.78 -6.22 3.16
C LYS A 266 9.01 -6.69 1.91
N LEU A 267 8.97 -8.00 1.67
CA LEU A 267 8.34 -8.58 0.49
C LEU A 267 6.81 -8.64 0.59
N LEU A 268 6.29 -8.86 1.80
CA LEU A 268 4.86 -8.97 2.08
C LEU A 268 4.41 -7.83 3.01
N PRO A 269 4.50 -6.56 2.55
CA PRO A 269 4.08 -5.41 3.34
C PRO A 269 2.55 -5.33 3.44
N ASP A 270 1.83 -5.83 2.44
CA ASP A 270 0.37 -5.77 2.38
C ASP A 270 -0.25 -6.31 3.68
N ASN A 271 -0.96 -5.42 4.37
CA ASN A 271 -1.57 -5.68 5.68
C ASN A 271 -0.66 -6.41 6.68
N ALA A 272 0.63 -6.08 6.68
CA ALA A 272 1.68 -6.65 7.52
C ALA A 272 1.80 -8.19 7.45
N LEU A 273 1.46 -8.83 6.33
CA LEU A 273 1.44 -10.29 6.17
C LEU A 273 2.77 -10.95 6.55
N GLY A 274 3.91 -10.42 6.10
CA GLY A 274 5.22 -10.96 6.47
C GLY A 274 5.49 -10.89 7.97
N ALA A 275 5.10 -9.79 8.61
CA ALA A 275 5.25 -9.61 10.06
C ALA A 275 4.32 -10.53 10.87
N ARG A 276 3.10 -10.77 10.36
CA ARG A 276 2.14 -11.71 10.97
C ARG A 276 2.66 -13.14 10.98
N ILE A 277 3.36 -13.58 9.93
CA ILE A 277 4.03 -14.90 9.89
C ILE A 277 5.13 -14.98 10.95
N VAL A 278 5.96 -13.94 11.08
CA VAL A 278 7.01 -13.89 12.10
C VAL A 278 6.42 -13.90 13.52
N LEU A 279 5.33 -13.16 13.76
CA LEU A 279 4.60 -13.19 15.03
C LEU A 279 4.01 -14.57 15.34
N LEU A 280 3.41 -15.24 14.35
CA LEU A 280 2.89 -16.59 14.50
C LEU A 280 4.00 -17.57 14.92
N PHE A 281 5.16 -17.50 14.27
CA PHE A 281 6.33 -18.29 14.65
C PHE A 281 6.77 -18.00 16.10
N LEU A 282 6.90 -16.73 16.49
CA LEU A 282 7.32 -16.36 17.84
C LEU A 282 6.33 -16.85 18.90
N ALA A 283 5.03 -16.76 18.62
CA ALA A 283 3.98 -17.25 19.51
C ALA A 283 4.00 -18.79 19.63
N GLU A 284 4.12 -19.52 18.51
CA GLU A 284 4.26 -20.99 18.52
C GLU A 284 5.53 -21.42 19.27
N ARG A 285 6.66 -20.75 19.02
CA ARG A 285 7.91 -21.06 19.70
C ARG A 285 7.79 -20.83 21.20
N HIS A 286 7.16 -19.74 21.64
CA HIS A 286 6.96 -19.51 23.08
C HIS A 286 6.02 -20.55 23.70
N ALA A 287 4.99 -20.98 22.99
CA ALA A 287 4.07 -22.01 23.47
C ALA A 287 4.74 -23.38 23.65
N GLU A 288 5.67 -23.75 22.76
CA GLU A 288 6.49 -24.97 22.88
C GLU A 288 7.63 -24.78 23.93
N PHE A 289 8.23 -23.59 23.86
CA PHE A 289 9.43 -23.01 24.47
C PHE A 289 9.31 -22.20 25.75
N GLY A 290 8.28 -22.36 26.60
CA GLY A 290 7.90 -21.32 27.60
C GLY A 290 9.00 -20.85 28.59
N ASP A 291 10.03 -21.67 28.82
CA ASP A 291 11.14 -21.34 29.70
C ASP A 291 12.32 -20.63 28.99
N GLU A 292 12.35 -20.63 27.66
CA GLU A 292 13.38 -19.95 26.88
C GLU A 292 13.12 -18.43 26.79
N MET A 293 14.19 -17.65 26.70
CA MET A 293 14.11 -16.21 26.44
C MET A 293 13.67 -15.93 25.01
N MET A 294 12.80 -14.94 24.80
CA MET A 294 12.37 -14.52 23.48
C MET A 294 13.50 -13.92 22.66
N HIS A 295 13.49 -14.17 21.36
CA HIS A 295 14.48 -13.62 20.43
C HIS A 295 14.16 -12.17 20.05
N LEU A 296 14.66 -11.21 20.83
CA LEU A 296 14.30 -9.79 20.76
C LEU A 296 14.46 -9.14 19.35
N PRO A 297 15.50 -9.43 18.55
CA PRO A 297 15.60 -8.88 17.19
C PRO A 297 14.42 -9.25 16.27
N LEU A 298 13.90 -10.48 16.40
CA LEU A 298 12.74 -10.93 15.62
C LEU A 298 11.45 -10.27 16.10
N VAL A 299 11.32 -10.07 17.42
CA VAL A 299 10.22 -9.31 18.02
C VAL A 299 10.21 -7.88 17.49
N ARG A 300 11.37 -7.21 17.45
CA ARG A 300 11.52 -5.84 16.90
C ARG A 300 11.05 -5.77 15.44
N LEU A 301 11.51 -6.69 14.59
CA LEU A 301 11.11 -6.73 13.18
C LEU A 301 9.60 -6.94 13.01
N ALA A 302 9.02 -7.86 13.78
CA ALA A 302 7.61 -8.20 13.67
C ALA A 302 6.70 -7.08 14.19
N ALA A 303 7.00 -6.52 15.37
CA ALA A 303 6.25 -5.41 15.95
C ALA A 303 6.30 -4.17 15.03
N ARG A 304 7.47 -3.86 14.46
CA ARG A 304 7.62 -2.76 13.50
C ARG A 304 6.78 -2.98 12.25
N GLY A 305 6.81 -4.18 11.67
CA GLY A 305 6.02 -4.49 10.49
C GLY A 305 4.51 -4.35 10.74
N VAL A 306 4.02 -4.79 11.90
CA VAL A 306 2.61 -4.60 12.30
C VAL A 306 2.27 -3.14 12.49
N TRP A 307 3.08 -2.40 13.26
CA TRP A 307 2.84 -0.98 13.49
C TRP A 307 2.75 -0.19 12.19
N ARG A 308 3.62 -0.48 11.22
CA ARG A 308 3.69 0.26 9.94
C ARG A 308 2.60 -0.10 8.94
N HIS A 309 2.29 -1.38 8.80
CA HIS A 309 1.55 -1.86 7.63
C HIS A 309 0.23 -2.56 7.95
N TYR A 310 -0.12 -2.75 9.23
CA TYR A 310 -1.39 -3.38 9.58
C TYR A 310 -2.52 -2.36 9.50
N GLU A 311 -3.47 -2.57 8.60
CA GLU A 311 -4.52 -1.58 8.31
C GLU A 311 -5.94 -2.14 8.39
N LYS A 312 -6.12 -3.44 8.12
CA LYS A 312 -7.44 -4.06 7.97
C LYS A 312 -7.50 -5.38 8.72
N HIS A 313 -8.62 -5.62 9.40
CA HIS A 313 -8.88 -6.93 9.98
C HIS A 313 -9.21 -7.94 8.89
N GLU A 314 -8.46 -9.03 8.85
CA GLU A 314 -8.63 -10.16 7.93
C GLU A 314 -8.69 -11.47 8.71
N SER A 315 -8.92 -12.59 8.05
CA SER A 315 -9.00 -13.93 8.66
C SER A 315 -7.73 -14.43 9.38
N PHE A 316 -6.68 -13.62 9.48
CA PHE A 316 -5.43 -13.97 10.17
C PHE A 316 -5.08 -12.88 11.20
N SER A 317 -5.86 -12.82 12.27
CA SER A 317 -5.67 -11.87 13.37
C SER A 317 -4.23 -11.89 13.92
N CYS A 318 -3.69 -10.70 14.17
CA CYS A 318 -2.36 -10.51 14.74
C CYS A 318 -2.43 -10.13 16.22
N LEU A 319 -3.56 -9.57 16.69
CA LEU A 319 -3.71 -9.08 18.06
C LEU A 319 -3.47 -10.16 19.11
N ARG A 320 -4.03 -11.36 18.91
CA ARG A 320 -3.85 -12.49 19.84
C ARG A 320 -2.37 -12.86 19.98
N HIS A 321 -1.70 -13.05 18.85
CA HIS A 321 -0.28 -13.43 18.80
C HIS A 321 0.61 -12.33 19.37
N LEU A 322 0.30 -11.06 19.06
CA LEU A 322 1.06 -9.92 19.55
C LEU A 322 0.94 -9.73 21.08
N ARG A 323 -0.25 -9.96 21.66
CA ARG A 323 -0.45 -9.95 23.13
C ARG A 323 0.38 -11.04 23.80
N GLN A 324 0.35 -12.27 23.27
CA GLN A 324 1.16 -13.39 23.78
C GLN A 324 2.65 -13.08 23.70
N VAL A 325 3.13 -12.54 22.57
CA VAL A 325 4.53 -12.16 22.39
C VAL A 325 4.91 -11.02 23.34
N ASN A 326 4.04 -10.03 23.57
CA ASN A 326 4.31 -8.93 24.50
C ASN A 326 4.48 -9.43 25.95
N GLU A 327 3.57 -10.29 26.42
CA GLU A 327 3.68 -10.93 27.75
C GLU A 327 4.97 -11.75 27.88
N ALA A 328 5.32 -12.51 26.84
CA ALA A 328 6.56 -13.29 26.81
C ALA A 328 7.83 -12.42 26.82
N VAL A 329 7.78 -11.24 26.18
CA VAL A 329 8.88 -10.27 26.18
C VAL A 329 9.05 -9.66 27.57
N ASP A 330 7.97 -9.31 28.27
CA ASP A 330 8.06 -8.81 29.65
C ASP A 330 8.72 -9.83 30.58
N VAL A 331 8.34 -11.10 30.48
CA VAL A 331 9.00 -12.20 31.21
C VAL A 331 10.47 -12.34 30.81
N THR A 332 10.79 -12.19 29.52
CA THR A 332 12.16 -12.26 29.01
C THR A 332 13.03 -11.14 29.56
N LEU A 333 12.53 -9.90 29.56
CA LEU A 333 13.24 -8.74 30.09
C LEU A 333 13.45 -8.86 31.60
N GLN A 334 12.44 -9.35 32.33
CA GLN A 334 12.57 -9.62 33.77
C GLN A 334 13.63 -10.70 34.06
N ARG A 335 13.62 -11.81 33.29
CA ARG A 335 14.64 -12.87 33.40
C ARG A 335 16.04 -12.34 33.05
N ASN A 336 16.14 -11.48 32.03
CA ASN A 336 17.40 -10.87 31.61
C ASN A 336 17.98 -9.97 32.72
N ALA A 337 17.15 -9.10 33.31
CA ALA A 337 17.55 -8.25 34.43
C ALA A 337 18.00 -9.08 35.65
N ASN A 338 17.24 -10.11 36.01
CA ASN A 338 17.58 -11.00 37.14
C ASN A 338 18.82 -11.87 36.88
N GLY A 339 19.10 -12.18 35.61
CA GLY A 339 20.22 -13.02 35.17
C GLY A 339 21.55 -12.29 34.99
N GLY A 340 21.62 -10.99 35.28
CA GLY A 340 22.83 -10.18 35.08
C GLY A 340 23.03 -9.72 33.63
N ASN A 341 21.94 -9.51 32.90
CA ASN A 341 21.89 -9.02 31.51
C ASN A 341 22.63 -9.90 30.48
N PRO A 342 22.34 -11.22 30.38
CA PRO A 342 22.94 -12.09 29.38
C PRO A 342 22.64 -11.67 27.93
N LEU A 343 21.52 -10.98 27.67
CA LEU A 343 21.16 -10.48 26.34
C LEU A 343 21.88 -9.17 25.98
N ALA A 344 22.67 -8.59 26.90
CA ALA A 344 23.38 -7.33 26.72
C ALA A 344 22.48 -6.18 26.22
N VAL A 345 21.23 -6.14 26.69
CA VAL A 345 20.25 -5.11 26.36
C VAL A 345 20.45 -3.94 27.33
N ASP A 346 20.59 -2.73 26.80
CA ASP A 346 20.64 -1.53 27.63
C ASP A 346 19.24 -0.99 27.96
N GLU A 347 19.15 -0.06 28.91
CA GLU A 347 17.87 0.50 29.35
C GLU A 347 17.16 1.27 28.22
N ALA A 348 17.92 1.87 27.29
CA ALA A 348 17.38 2.64 26.18
C ALA A 348 16.72 1.72 25.13
N ASP A 349 17.38 0.63 24.79
CA ASP A 349 16.91 -0.43 23.90
C ASP A 349 15.69 -1.15 24.46
N GLU A 350 15.68 -1.36 25.78
CA GLU A 350 14.55 -1.95 26.49
C GLU A 350 13.33 -1.02 26.42
N ALA A 351 13.52 0.28 26.69
CA ALA A 351 12.46 1.28 26.58
C ALA A 351 11.95 1.42 25.14
N ALA A 352 12.84 1.44 24.15
CA ALA A 352 12.50 1.50 22.73
C ALA A 352 11.70 0.28 22.28
N LEU A 353 12.08 -0.92 22.72
CA LEU A 353 11.34 -2.16 22.44
C LEU A 353 9.93 -2.13 23.04
N ARG A 354 9.79 -1.74 24.31
CA ARG A 354 8.47 -1.64 24.95
C ARG A 354 7.56 -0.61 24.27
N LEU A 355 8.12 0.54 23.88
CA LEU A 355 7.38 1.55 23.12
C LEU A 355 6.91 0.98 21.77
N LEU A 356 7.79 0.30 21.03
CA LEU A 356 7.46 -0.30 19.74
C LEU A 356 6.35 -1.36 19.85
N LEU A 357 6.42 -2.23 20.86
CA LEU A 357 5.39 -3.22 21.14
C LEU A 357 4.06 -2.57 21.49
N SER A 358 4.09 -1.50 22.28
CA SER A 358 2.89 -0.74 22.66
C SER A 358 2.24 -0.08 21.44
N LEU A 359 3.04 0.49 20.53
CA LEU A 359 2.55 1.04 19.26
C LEU A 359 1.93 -0.03 18.37
N ALA A 360 2.59 -1.18 18.23
CA ALA A 360 2.07 -2.31 17.46
C ALA A 360 0.76 -2.85 18.07
N LEU A 361 0.68 -2.93 19.41
CA LEU A 361 -0.51 -3.36 20.14
C LEU A 361 -1.67 -2.37 19.95
N LEU A 362 -1.43 -1.06 20.11
CA LEU A 362 -2.44 -0.04 19.86
C LEU A 362 -2.96 -0.12 18.42
N ARG A 363 -2.06 -0.30 17.45
CA ARG A 363 -2.43 -0.48 16.04
C ARG A 363 -3.32 -1.70 15.84
N ALA A 364 -2.90 -2.86 16.34
CA ALA A 364 -3.65 -4.11 16.23
C ALA A 364 -5.01 -4.02 16.94
N MET A 365 -5.04 -3.45 18.15
CA MET A 365 -6.26 -3.25 18.92
C MET A 365 -7.24 -2.36 18.18
N ARG A 366 -6.80 -1.25 17.58
CA ARG A 366 -7.68 -0.34 16.84
C ARG A 366 -8.25 -0.99 15.58
N VAL A 367 -7.41 -1.71 14.82
CA VAL A 367 -7.83 -2.35 13.56
C VAL A 367 -8.79 -3.52 13.80
N GLU A 368 -8.60 -4.26 14.90
CA GLU A 368 -9.42 -5.44 15.22
C GLU A 368 -10.57 -5.15 16.19
N ALA A 369 -10.71 -3.93 16.69
CA ALA A 369 -11.78 -3.55 17.62
C ALA A 369 -13.16 -3.69 16.97
N ILE A 370 -14.14 -4.17 17.77
CA ILE A 370 -15.54 -4.22 17.36
C ILE A 370 -16.11 -2.80 17.20
N SER A 371 -15.65 -1.87 18.04
CA SER A 371 -16.04 -0.47 18.03
C SER A 371 -14.90 0.43 18.54
N PRO A 372 -14.81 1.70 18.11
CA PRO A 372 -13.77 2.63 18.55
C PRO A 372 -13.81 2.92 20.06
N ASP A 373 -14.98 2.84 20.68
CA ASP A 373 -15.23 2.95 22.12
C ASP A 373 -14.59 1.80 22.91
N VAL A 374 -14.68 0.55 22.42
CA VAL A 374 -13.98 -0.60 23.02
C VAL A 374 -12.47 -0.39 22.93
N PHE A 375 -11.97 0.05 21.77
CA PHE A 375 -10.54 0.36 21.62
C PHE A 375 -10.08 1.45 22.61
N LEU A 376 -10.79 2.58 22.69
CA LEU A 376 -10.41 3.68 23.56
C LEU A 376 -10.42 3.28 25.05
N GLY A 377 -11.35 2.41 25.45
CA GLY A 377 -11.38 1.83 26.79
C GLY A 377 -10.17 0.95 27.07
N ASP A 378 -9.86 0.01 26.17
CA ASP A 378 -8.74 -0.92 26.33
C ASP A 378 -7.37 -0.23 26.17
N ALA A 379 -7.28 0.88 25.42
CA ALA A 379 -6.05 1.61 25.17
C ALA A 379 -5.51 2.35 26.41
N VAL A 380 -6.37 2.68 27.39
CA VAL A 380 -5.99 3.44 28.60
C VAL A 380 -4.84 2.77 29.34
N ASP A 381 -4.90 1.45 29.53
CA ASP A 381 -3.87 0.69 30.25
C ASP A 381 -2.49 0.78 29.58
N ILE A 382 -2.45 0.89 28.24
CA ILE A 382 -1.20 1.01 27.48
C ILE A 382 -0.69 2.45 27.55
N VAL A 383 -1.58 3.43 27.36
CA VAL A 383 -1.23 4.86 27.38
C VAL A 383 -0.71 5.27 28.76
N ASP A 384 -1.31 4.79 29.85
CA ASP A 384 -0.89 5.13 31.21
C ASP A 384 0.50 4.58 31.58
N ARG A 385 0.94 3.51 30.89
CA ARG A 385 2.22 2.83 31.15
C ARG A 385 3.33 3.25 30.19
N THR A 386 3.02 4.00 29.15
CA THR A 386 3.97 4.37 28.10
C THR A 386 4.21 5.88 28.03
N PRO A 387 5.43 6.32 27.68
CA PRO A 387 5.68 7.73 27.45
C PRO A 387 4.84 8.19 26.26
N MET A 388 4.16 9.34 26.41
CA MET A 388 3.34 9.89 25.34
C MET A 388 4.21 10.26 24.14
N THR A 389 3.87 9.72 22.97
CA THR A 389 4.55 9.99 21.71
C THR A 389 3.56 10.39 20.63
N LEU A 390 4.05 11.05 19.58
CA LEU A 390 3.25 11.49 18.44
C LEU A 390 2.45 10.32 17.82
N SER A 391 3.07 9.15 17.73
CA SER A 391 2.45 7.95 17.16
C SER A 391 1.33 7.39 18.05
N ILE A 392 1.45 7.49 19.38
CA ILE A 392 0.37 7.11 20.30
C ILE A 392 -0.81 8.07 20.14
N GLU A 393 -0.57 9.38 20.18
CA GLU A 393 -1.63 10.38 19.98
C GLU A 393 -2.30 10.24 18.61
N TYR A 394 -1.53 9.91 17.57
CA TYR A 394 -2.08 9.64 16.24
C TYR A 394 -3.10 8.49 16.28
N GLU A 395 -2.76 7.33 16.86
CA GLU A 395 -3.69 6.19 16.94
C GLU A 395 -4.95 6.53 17.76
N LEU A 396 -4.82 7.34 18.83
CA LEU A 396 -5.95 7.85 19.60
C LEU A 396 -6.84 8.80 18.80
N ILE A 397 -6.26 9.73 18.03
CA ILE A 397 -7.01 10.66 17.17
C ILE A 397 -7.79 9.89 16.12
N VAL A 398 -7.19 8.89 15.47
CA VAL A 398 -7.88 8.07 14.46
C VAL A 398 -9.14 7.44 15.07
N ALA A 399 -9.03 6.83 16.25
CA ALA A 399 -10.15 6.21 16.92
C ALA A 399 -11.21 7.23 17.39
N LYS A 400 -10.80 8.38 17.94
CA LYS A 400 -11.72 9.46 18.34
C LYS A 400 -12.51 10.03 17.14
N VAL A 401 -11.88 10.14 15.97
CA VAL A 401 -12.57 10.55 14.73
C VAL A 401 -13.57 9.48 14.28
N GLN A 402 -13.22 8.20 14.37
CA GLN A 402 -14.16 7.11 14.07
C GLN A 402 -15.33 7.05 15.08
N LEU A 403 -15.06 7.35 16.35
CA LEU A 403 -16.09 7.45 17.40
C LEU A 403 -17.07 8.58 17.08
N LEU A 404 -16.58 9.71 16.57
CA LEU A 404 -17.42 10.83 16.18
C LEU A 404 -18.48 10.41 15.15
N ASP A 405 -18.12 9.57 14.17
CA ASP A 405 -19.05 9.07 13.15
C ASP A 405 -20.20 8.23 13.76
N LEU A 406 -20.00 7.61 14.93
CA LEU A 406 -21.05 6.85 15.64
C LEU A 406 -22.00 7.73 16.46
N PHE A 407 -21.53 8.90 16.93
CA PHE A 407 -22.27 9.79 17.83
C PHE A 407 -22.65 11.14 17.19
N LEU A 408 -22.65 11.23 15.86
CA LEU A 408 -22.99 12.48 15.14
C LEU A 408 -24.35 13.07 15.55
N ASP A 409 -25.33 12.22 15.86
CA ASP A 409 -26.69 12.64 16.21
C ASP A 409 -26.87 13.03 17.69
N ASP A 410 -25.90 12.70 18.56
CA ASP A 410 -25.91 13.08 19.97
C ASP A 410 -25.03 14.33 20.19
N ALA A 411 -25.67 15.49 20.33
CA ALA A 411 -25.01 16.78 20.48
C ALA A 411 -24.10 16.86 21.73
N ALA A 412 -24.45 16.19 22.83
CA ALA A 412 -23.65 16.23 24.05
C ALA A 412 -22.37 15.38 23.90
N SER A 413 -22.53 14.16 23.40
CA SER A 413 -21.41 13.23 23.17
C SER A 413 -20.47 13.72 22.07
N SER A 414 -21.01 14.17 20.93
CA SER A 414 -20.21 14.76 19.85
C SER A 414 -19.45 16.01 20.30
N GLY A 415 -20.08 16.85 21.13
CA GLY A 415 -19.44 18.01 21.75
C GLY A 415 -18.18 17.65 22.55
N ALA A 416 -18.29 16.66 23.44
CA ALA A 416 -17.16 16.16 24.23
C ALA A 416 -16.05 15.55 23.35
N ILE A 417 -16.42 14.75 22.34
CA ILE A 417 -15.46 14.14 21.41
C ILE A 417 -14.67 15.22 20.64
N TYR A 418 -15.31 16.30 20.21
CA TYR A 418 -14.62 17.41 19.56
C TYR A 418 -13.62 18.10 20.50
N ASP A 419 -13.97 18.32 21.77
CA ASP A 419 -13.06 18.92 22.73
C ASP A 419 -11.86 18.01 23.04
N ASP A 420 -12.10 16.70 23.14
CA ASP A 420 -11.04 15.69 23.29
C ASP A 420 -10.12 15.60 22.07
N LEU A 421 -10.66 15.77 20.86
CA LEU A 421 -9.86 15.84 19.63
C LEU A 421 -8.98 17.08 19.61
N LEU A 422 -9.47 18.25 20.05
CA LEU A 422 -8.64 19.45 20.19
C LEU A 422 -7.53 19.24 21.21
N GLN A 423 -7.83 18.59 22.33
CA GLN A 423 -6.84 18.35 23.37
C GLN A 423 -5.74 17.40 22.89
N SER A 424 -6.10 16.30 22.23
CA SER A 424 -5.11 15.41 21.59
C SER A 424 -4.30 16.12 20.50
N LEU A 425 -4.93 16.97 19.68
CA LEU A 425 -4.19 17.74 18.67
C LEU A 425 -3.19 18.70 19.31
N ARG A 426 -3.53 19.35 20.43
CA ARG A 426 -2.60 20.21 21.17
C ARG A 426 -1.40 19.42 21.71
N ALA A 427 -1.66 18.28 22.34
CA ALA A 427 -0.60 17.37 22.81
C ALA A 427 0.31 16.94 21.65
N LEU A 428 -0.28 16.58 20.51
CA LEU A 428 0.45 16.19 19.31
C LEU A 428 1.33 17.34 18.75
N VAL A 429 0.86 18.59 18.82
CA VAL A 429 1.64 19.79 18.44
C VAL A 429 2.81 20.05 19.39
N GLU A 430 2.66 19.76 20.68
CA GLU A 430 3.76 19.87 21.66
C GLU A 430 4.87 18.84 21.39
N LEU A 431 4.49 17.66 20.90
CA LEU A 431 5.39 16.55 20.53
C LEU A 431 5.99 16.67 19.13
N ARG A 432 5.84 17.81 18.46
CA ARG A 432 6.24 17.98 17.05
C ARG A 432 7.75 17.73 16.83
N PRO A 433 8.13 17.07 15.72
CA PRO A 433 9.53 16.95 15.32
C PRO A 433 10.12 18.34 15.08
N ARG A 434 11.19 18.72 15.78
CA ARG A 434 11.91 19.97 15.54
C ARG A 434 13.05 19.68 14.58
N GLU A 435 13.02 20.27 13.39
CA GLU A 435 13.95 19.93 12.29
C GLU A 435 15.44 20.28 12.54
N ASN A 436 15.84 20.81 13.70
CA ASN A 436 17.21 21.32 13.92
C ASN A 436 17.76 21.16 15.37
N VAL A 437 17.45 20.10 16.11
CA VAL A 437 17.98 19.95 17.50
C VAL A 437 19.00 18.82 17.68
N ASP A 438 18.96 17.75 16.87
CA ASP A 438 19.82 16.57 17.11
C ASP A 438 20.89 16.40 16.03
N GLY A 439 21.71 17.44 15.82
CA GLY A 439 22.84 17.42 14.87
C GLY A 439 24.22 17.45 15.51
N ASP A 440 24.33 17.56 16.84
CA ASP A 440 25.61 17.69 17.54
C ASP A 440 25.60 16.84 18.82
N THR A 441 25.93 15.54 18.70
CA THR A 441 26.73 14.77 19.70
C THR A 441 26.67 13.26 19.40
N SER A 442 27.60 12.77 18.57
CA SER A 442 28.34 11.52 18.85
C SER A 442 29.32 11.19 17.72
N ALA A 443 30.54 11.70 17.85
CA ALA A 443 31.69 11.12 17.17
C ALA A 443 32.24 9.97 18.02
N THR A 444 32.04 8.71 17.62
CA THR A 444 32.85 7.57 18.12
C THR A 444 32.82 6.36 17.17
N THR A 445 34.00 6.12 16.55
CA THR A 445 34.72 4.85 16.32
C THR A 445 34.04 3.63 15.67
N ASP A 446 34.46 3.37 14.43
CA ASP A 446 34.65 2.08 13.72
C ASP A 446 34.16 0.80 14.44
N VAL A 447 32.87 0.48 14.28
CA VAL A 447 32.33 -0.89 14.34
C VAL A 447 31.27 -1.05 13.23
N THR A 448 31.42 -2.10 12.41
CA THR A 448 30.51 -2.64 11.37
C THR A 448 29.64 -1.65 10.57
N THR A 449 30.18 -1.16 9.45
CA THR A 449 29.56 -0.24 8.46
C THR A 449 28.24 -0.73 7.83
N GLN A 450 27.80 -1.96 8.10
CA GLN A 450 26.60 -2.56 7.53
C GLN A 450 25.41 -2.60 8.53
N GLU A 451 25.69 -2.58 9.83
CA GLU A 451 24.67 -2.50 10.90
C GLU A 451 24.27 -1.04 11.14
N MET A 452 25.26 -0.12 11.23
CA MET A 452 24.99 1.32 11.33
C MET A 452 24.15 1.85 10.17
N LYS A 453 24.39 1.38 8.94
CA LYS A 453 23.58 1.79 7.77
C LYS A 453 22.13 1.30 7.87
N GLY A 454 21.90 0.14 8.47
CA GLY A 454 20.56 -0.39 8.69
C GLY A 454 19.81 0.36 9.79
N GLU A 455 20.49 0.79 10.84
CA GLU A 455 19.91 1.58 11.93
C GLU A 455 19.61 3.03 11.51
N GLU A 456 20.49 3.65 10.73
CA GLU A 456 20.26 4.98 10.15
C GLU A 456 19.06 4.99 9.18
N GLU A 457 18.96 4.01 8.28
CA GLU A 457 17.79 3.82 7.41
C GLU A 457 16.51 3.64 8.25
N GLU A 458 16.58 2.88 9.34
CA GLU A 458 15.43 2.61 10.21
C GLU A 458 14.98 3.85 11.01
N GLU A 459 15.91 4.68 11.46
CA GLU A 459 15.63 5.93 12.16
C GLU A 459 15.05 6.99 11.21
N GLU A 460 15.61 7.12 10.01
CA GLU A 460 15.07 8.01 8.98
C GLU A 460 13.65 7.59 8.57
N GLU A 461 13.42 6.30 8.37
CA GLU A 461 12.08 5.77 8.12
C GLU A 461 11.12 6.07 9.28
N ALA A 462 11.56 5.95 10.54
CA ALA A 462 10.72 6.29 11.70
C ALA A 462 10.37 7.79 11.74
N ARG A 463 11.33 8.66 11.41
CA ARG A 463 11.12 10.11 11.33
C ARG A 463 10.17 10.49 10.20
N THR A 464 10.30 9.86 9.04
CA THR A 464 9.38 10.09 7.90
C THR A 464 7.96 9.65 8.22
N LEU A 465 7.79 8.50 8.87
CA LEU A 465 6.50 8.00 9.33
C LEU A 465 5.89 8.90 10.41
N ALA A 466 6.68 9.39 11.37
CA ALA A 466 6.19 10.34 12.35
C ALA A 466 5.69 11.65 11.71
N ARG A 467 6.38 12.16 10.68
CA ARG A 467 5.92 13.32 9.89
C ARG A 467 4.62 13.02 9.14
N GLN A 468 4.48 11.82 8.57
CA GLN A 468 3.24 11.39 7.91
C GLN A 468 2.08 11.31 8.92
N HIS A 469 2.29 10.70 10.09
CA HIS A 469 1.30 10.66 11.16
C HIS A 469 0.90 12.05 11.65
N PHE A 470 1.86 12.97 11.76
CA PHE A 470 1.60 14.36 12.12
C PHE A 470 0.69 15.06 11.09
N GLN A 471 1.03 14.94 9.81
CA GLN A 471 0.26 15.49 8.69
C GLN A 471 -1.15 14.87 8.62
N GLU A 472 -1.24 13.56 8.79
CA GLU A 472 -2.49 12.81 8.69
C GLU A 472 -3.42 13.09 9.88
N ALA A 473 -2.90 13.18 11.11
CA ALA A 473 -3.67 13.57 12.28
C ALA A 473 -4.38 14.92 12.07
N HIS A 474 -3.64 15.91 11.59
CA HIS A 474 -4.20 17.23 11.26
C HIS A 474 -5.28 17.14 10.18
N ARG A 475 -5.04 16.36 9.12
CA ARG A 475 -6.02 16.13 8.05
C ARG A 475 -7.33 15.52 8.59
N LEU A 476 -7.21 14.51 9.46
CA LEU A 476 -8.36 13.82 10.07
C LEU A 476 -9.17 14.78 10.95
N VAL A 477 -8.51 15.54 11.83
CA VAL A 477 -9.19 16.51 12.70
C VAL A 477 -9.86 17.62 11.88
N LEU A 478 -9.17 18.19 10.88
CA LEU A 478 -9.75 19.19 10.00
C LEU A 478 -11.00 18.68 9.29
N THR A 479 -10.94 17.45 8.77
CA THR A 479 -12.07 16.82 8.09
C THR A 479 -13.25 16.62 9.04
N ALA A 480 -12.98 16.13 10.26
CA ALA A 480 -14.01 15.92 11.28
C ALA A 480 -14.70 17.23 11.70
N PHE A 481 -13.95 18.31 11.86
CA PHE A 481 -14.49 19.61 12.27
C PHE A 481 -15.22 20.31 11.12
N ALA A 482 -14.73 20.18 9.89
CA ALA A 482 -15.41 20.73 8.71
C ALA A 482 -16.78 20.09 8.45
N ARG A 483 -16.96 18.82 8.84
CA ARG A 483 -18.27 18.12 8.79
C ARG A 483 -19.23 18.54 9.89
N SER A 484 -18.77 19.25 10.92
CA SER A 484 -19.61 19.68 12.02
C SER A 484 -20.68 20.68 11.55
N GLN A 485 -21.89 20.54 12.08
CA GLN A 485 -22.94 21.54 11.87
C GLN A 485 -22.70 22.81 12.73
N VAL A 486 -21.91 22.70 13.80
CA VAL A 486 -21.64 23.79 14.74
C VAL A 486 -20.63 24.77 14.15
N GLU A 487 -20.99 26.05 14.11
CA GLU A 487 -20.15 27.11 13.53
C GLU A 487 -18.82 27.31 14.27
N GLU A 488 -18.82 27.18 15.60
CA GLU A 488 -17.60 27.26 16.41
C GLU A 488 -16.55 26.21 16.00
N ARG A 489 -16.99 24.98 15.67
CA ARG A 489 -16.11 23.90 15.22
C ARG A 489 -15.54 24.18 13.83
N LEU A 490 -16.35 24.76 12.94
CA LEU A 490 -15.88 25.22 11.64
C LEU A 490 -14.83 26.34 11.77
N ASN A 491 -15.02 27.26 12.72
CA ASN A 491 -14.06 28.32 13.03
C ASN A 491 -12.74 27.77 13.60
N GLN A 492 -12.82 26.73 14.44
CA GLN A 492 -11.66 26.00 14.92
C GLN A 492 -10.93 25.30 13.78
N ALA A 493 -11.63 24.63 12.85
CA ALA A 493 -11.01 24.00 11.67
C ALA A 493 -10.23 25.02 10.83
N TYR A 494 -10.82 26.18 10.56
CA TYR A 494 -10.12 27.26 9.85
C TYR A 494 -8.88 27.73 10.61
N SER A 495 -8.97 27.88 11.93
CA SER A 495 -7.84 28.30 12.76
C SER A 495 -6.70 27.28 12.74
N ILE A 496 -7.03 25.98 12.84
CA ILE A 496 -6.06 24.87 12.73
C ILE A 496 -5.37 24.90 11.36
N LEU A 497 -6.12 25.08 10.27
CA LEU A 497 -5.53 25.15 8.94
C LEU A 497 -4.56 26.34 8.80
N VAL A 498 -4.93 27.50 9.33
CA VAL A 498 -4.08 28.70 9.31
C VAL A 498 -2.78 28.47 10.09
N THR A 499 -2.80 27.66 11.16
CA THR A 499 -1.59 27.39 11.95
C THR A 499 -0.66 26.37 11.31
N HIS A 500 -1.07 25.63 10.27
CA HIS A 500 -0.19 24.70 9.54
C HIS A 500 1.12 25.36 9.10
N LYS A 501 1.04 26.65 8.71
CA LYS A 501 2.17 27.48 8.32
C LYS A 501 3.25 27.66 9.41
N TYR A 502 2.86 27.56 10.69
CA TYR A 502 3.76 27.64 11.85
C TYR A 502 4.24 26.27 12.34
N HIS A 503 3.58 25.20 11.89
CA HIS A 503 3.89 23.83 12.26
C HIS A 503 4.71 23.08 11.21
N GLY A 504 5.05 23.72 10.09
CA GLY A 504 5.80 23.07 8.99
C GLY A 504 4.95 22.05 8.22
N LEU A 505 3.62 22.16 8.29
CA LEU A 505 2.68 21.26 7.63
C LEU A 505 2.41 21.71 6.20
N ILE A 506 2.28 20.75 5.29
CA ILE A 506 1.89 21.02 3.90
C ILE A 506 0.38 21.29 3.87
N ILE A 507 -0.03 22.38 3.21
CA ILE A 507 -1.44 22.69 2.99
C ILE A 507 -1.89 21.91 1.75
N ALA A 508 -2.14 20.62 1.94
CA ALA A 508 -2.55 19.71 0.86
C ALA A 508 -4.03 19.89 0.50
N LYS A 509 -4.38 19.60 -0.75
CA LYS A 509 -5.76 19.64 -1.27
C LYS A 509 -6.73 18.81 -0.40
N ASP A 510 -6.32 17.60 -0.01
CA ASP A 510 -7.11 16.69 0.81
C ASP A 510 -7.47 17.26 2.20
N ALA A 511 -6.64 18.15 2.76
CA ALA A 511 -6.92 18.82 4.04
C ALA A 511 -7.83 20.05 3.88
N VAL A 512 -7.76 20.69 2.71
CA VAL A 512 -8.43 21.96 2.42
C VAL A 512 -9.84 21.77 1.86
N ASN A 513 -10.03 20.78 0.99
CA ASN A 513 -11.29 20.53 0.31
C ASN A 513 -12.50 20.36 1.25
N PRO A 514 -12.41 19.60 2.36
CA PRO A 514 -13.52 19.51 3.31
C PRO A 514 -13.95 20.88 3.85
N LEU A 515 -12.98 21.76 4.11
CA LEU A 515 -13.22 23.09 4.64
C LEU A 515 -13.77 24.04 3.58
N LEU A 516 -13.25 24.00 2.34
CA LEU A 516 -13.77 24.77 1.21
C LEU A 516 -15.22 24.41 0.90
N ASP A 517 -15.56 23.12 0.90
CA ASP A 517 -16.94 22.67 0.66
C ASP A 517 -17.88 23.18 1.76
N ALA A 518 -17.51 23.02 3.04
CA ALA A 518 -18.33 23.48 4.16
C ALA A 518 -18.54 25.00 4.17
N LEU A 519 -17.49 25.79 3.94
CA LEU A 519 -17.54 27.25 3.93
C LEU A 519 -18.25 27.81 2.68
N SER A 520 -18.05 27.19 1.51
CA SER A 520 -18.68 27.64 0.26
C SER A 520 -20.20 27.49 0.28
N ARG A 521 -20.72 26.43 0.93
CA ARG A 521 -22.17 26.24 1.15
C ARG A 521 -22.78 27.32 2.03
N ARG A 522 -21.98 28.00 2.86
CA ARG A 522 -22.40 29.09 3.75
C ARG A 522 -22.17 30.49 3.14
N GLY A 523 -21.55 30.58 1.97
CA GLY A 523 -21.18 31.87 1.37
C GLY A 523 -20.07 32.60 2.12
N ASP A 524 -19.20 31.89 2.84
CA ASP A 524 -18.18 32.50 3.67
C ASP A 524 -16.99 33.01 2.83
N CYS A 525 -16.53 34.24 3.09
CA CYS A 525 -15.40 34.83 2.37
C CYS A 525 -14.05 34.17 2.70
N ARG A 526 -13.95 33.41 3.79
CA ARG A 526 -12.73 32.68 4.17
C ARG A 526 -12.27 31.65 3.13
N VAL A 527 -13.16 31.21 2.25
CA VAL A 527 -12.82 30.33 1.10
C VAL A 527 -11.71 30.94 0.25
N PHE A 528 -11.73 32.26 0.03
CA PHE A 528 -10.69 32.97 -0.73
C PHE A 528 -9.34 32.96 -0.01
N ASN A 529 -9.35 33.24 1.31
CA ASN A 529 -8.13 33.22 2.12
C ASN A 529 -7.47 31.82 2.14
N ILE A 530 -8.27 30.76 2.13
CA ILE A 530 -7.76 29.39 2.09
C ILE A 530 -7.05 29.12 0.76
N VAL A 531 -7.62 29.59 -0.35
CA VAL A 531 -6.96 29.47 -1.67
C VAL A 531 -5.65 30.25 -1.70
N ASP A 532 -5.63 31.46 -1.14
CA ASP A 532 -4.38 32.25 -1.01
C ASP A 532 -3.32 31.48 -0.20
N LEU A 533 -3.70 30.84 0.91
CA LEU A 533 -2.79 30.01 1.70
C LEU A 533 -2.25 28.82 0.90
N CYS A 534 -3.08 28.14 0.10
CA CYS A 534 -2.65 27.01 -0.73
C CYS A 534 -1.62 27.43 -1.79
N VAL A 535 -1.87 28.55 -2.46
CA VAL A 535 -1.01 29.06 -3.54
C VAL A 535 0.28 29.65 -2.97
N LEU A 536 0.19 30.52 -1.96
CA LEU A 536 1.35 31.23 -1.40
C LEU A 536 2.27 30.32 -0.60
N TYR A 537 1.72 29.37 0.15
CA TYR A 537 2.49 28.58 1.12
C TYR A 537 2.88 27.20 0.61
N SER A 538 2.07 26.60 -0.26
CA SER A 538 2.31 25.23 -0.77
C SER A 538 2.51 25.18 -2.29
N GLY A 539 2.53 26.32 -2.98
CA GLY A 539 2.74 26.38 -4.43
C GLY A 539 1.71 25.56 -5.23
N SER A 540 0.56 25.26 -4.64
CA SER A 540 -0.41 24.34 -5.22
C SER A 540 -1.20 25.00 -6.34
N HIS A 541 -1.45 24.24 -7.41
CA HIS A 541 -2.28 24.71 -8.52
C HIS A 541 -3.78 24.68 -8.15
N ILE A 542 -4.48 25.75 -8.50
CA ILE A 542 -5.94 25.87 -8.38
C ILE A 542 -6.58 25.04 -9.49
N ASP A 543 -7.41 24.07 -9.11
CA ASP A 543 -8.20 23.24 -10.03
C ASP A 543 -9.65 23.77 -10.18
N TYR A 544 -10.40 23.17 -11.11
CA TYR A 544 -11.80 23.54 -11.36
C TYR A 544 -12.72 23.25 -10.15
N ASP A 545 -12.39 22.28 -9.31
CA ASP A 545 -13.13 22.00 -8.07
C ASP A 545 -13.00 23.16 -7.09
N THR A 546 -11.77 23.65 -6.88
CA THR A 546 -11.50 24.85 -6.07
C THR A 546 -12.22 26.08 -6.63
N LEU A 547 -12.20 26.28 -7.95
CA LEU A 547 -12.95 27.37 -8.59
C LEU A 547 -14.46 27.23 -8.38
N THR A 548 -14.98 26.02 -8.42
CA THR A 548 -16.40 25.73 -8.16
C THR A 548 -16.79 26.15 -6.74
N TYR A 549 -15.94 25.89 -5.74
CA TYR A 549 -16.18 26.36 -4.37
C TYR A 549 -16.18 27.90 -4.26
N LEU A 550 -15.28 28.59 -4.97
CA LEU A 550 -15.24 30.06 -4.96
C LEU A 550 -16.50 30.68 -5.58
N PHE A 551 -16.94 30.20 -6.74
CA PHE A 551 -18.17 30.68 -7.38
C PHE A 551 -19.41 30.32 -6.56
N ARG A 552 -19.46 29.12 -5.97
CA ARG A 552 -20.53 28.72 -5.06
C ARG A 552 -20.60 29.67 -3.85
N ALA A 553 -19.47 30.03 -3.26
CA ALA A 553 -19.42 30.96 -2.13
C ALA A 553 -20.00 32.33 -2.52
N CYS A 554 -19.57 32.90 -3.66
CA CYS A 554 -20.12 34.17 -4.15
C CYS A 554 -21.63 34.09 -4.43
N ARG A 555 -22.09 32.98 -5.03
CA ARG A 555 -23.51 32.74 -5.33
C ARG A 555 -24.36 32.74 -4.07
N VAL A 556 -23.95 31.97 -3.06
CA VAL A 556 -24.66 31.88 -1.77
C VAL A 556 -24.65 33.22 -1.03
N ALA A 557 -23.53 33.94 -1.07
CA ALA A 557 -23.42 35.27 -0.44
C ALA A 557 -24.14 36.39 -1.22
N GLY A 558 -24.52 36.15 -2.48
CA GLY A 558 -25.00 37.18 -3.40
C GLY A 558 -23.92 38.22 -3.78
N ASP A 559 -22.63 37.88 -3.67
CA ASP A 559 -21.52 38.78 -3.98
C ASP A 559 -21.25 38.83 -5.50
N PHE A 560 -22.10 39.60 -6.19
CA PHE A 560 -22.00 39.84 -7.63
C PHE A 560 -20.65 40.40 -8.05
N TYR A 561 -20.13 41.38 -7.29
CA TYR A 561 -18.92 42.10 -7.68
C TYR A 561 -17.71 41.16 -7.67
N ARG A 562 -17.55 40.37 -6.61
CA ARG A 562 -16.43 39.44 -6.49
C ARG A 562 -16.50 38.32 -7.52
N ALA A 563 -17.67 37.75 -7.77
CA ALA A 563 -17.85 36.76 -8.83
C ALA A 563 -17.56 37.34 -10.22
N ARG A 564 -17.99 38.56 -10.51
CA ARG A 564 -17.69 39.23 -11.79
C ARG A 564 -16.20 39.46 -11.96
N THR A 565 -15.51 39.95 -10.94
CA THR A 565 -14.05 40.17 -10.99
C THR A 565 -13.29 38.86 -11.17
N LEU A 566 -13.67 37.82 -10.43
CA LEU A 566 -13.06 36.48 -10.58
C LEU A 566 -13.27 35.93 -12.00
N TYR A 567 -14.48 36.04 -12.54
CA TYR A 567 -14.79 35.63 -13.91
C TYR A 567 -13.97 36.41 -14.97
N GLN A 568 -13.85 37.73 -14.82
CA GLN A 568 -13.05 38.56 -15.72
C GLN A 568 -11.58 38.13 -15.73
N LEU A 569 -11.01 37.91 -14.54
CA LEU A 569 -9.62 37.46 -14.39
C LEU A 569 -9.39 36.08 -15.02
N LEU A 570 -10.30 35.13 -14.79
CA LEU A 570 -10.21 33.79 -15.39
C LEU A 570 -10.38 33.80 -16.91
N ARG A 571 -11.23 34.69 -17.44
CA ARG A 571 -11.40 34.88 -18.89
C ARG A 571 -10.14 35.44 -19.56
N GLU A 572 -9.42 36.33 -18.89
CA GLU A 572 -8.15 36.89 -19.38
C GLU A 572 -7.03 35.85 -19.32
N MET A 573 -6.99 35.03 -18.28
CA MET A 573 -5.94 34.01 -18.08
C MET A 573 -6.16 32.73 -18.88
N ILE A 574 -7.41 32.29 -19.06
CA ILE A 574 -7.76 31.00 -19.66
C ILE A 574 -8.62 31.25 -20.91
N PRO A 575 -8.04 31.17 -22.12
CA PRO A 575 -8.78 31.31 -23.37
C PRO A 575 -9.90 30.27 -23.44
N GLY A 576 -11.14 30.73 -23.68
CA GLY A 576 -12.30 29.85 -23.75
C GLY A 576 -12.73 29.24 -22.41
N PHE A 577 -12.41 29.88 -21.27
CA PHE A 577 -12.77 29.41 -19.92
C PHE A 577 -14.19 28.83 -19.81
N LEU A 578 -15.22 29.53 -20.32
CA LEU A 578 -16.62 29.08 -20.23
C LEU A 578 -16.90 27.76 -20.96
N LEU A 579 -16.14 27.42 -22.01
CA LEU A 579 -16.30 26.16 -22.73
C LEU A 579 -15.80 24.96 -21.92
N ARG A 580 -14.82 25.19 -21.04
CA ARG A 580 -14.19 24.16 -20.19
C ARG A 580 -14.71 24.16 -18.76
N ALA A 581 -15.42 25.20 -18.36
CA ALA A 581 -15.92 25.37 -17.00
C ALA A 581 -17.02 24.34 -16.68
N PRO A 582 -16.99 23.71 -15.49
CA PRO A 582 -18.09 22.88 -15.01
C PRO A 582 -19.42 23.62 -15.02
N GLU A 583 -20.52 22.91 -15.27
CA GLU A 583 -21.89 23.47 -15.32
C GLU A 583 -22.24 24.25 -14.04
N ALA A 584 -21.79 23.77 -12.87
CA ALA A 584 -22.01 24.44 -11.60
C ALA A 584 -21.46 25.89 -11.55
N ILE A 585 -20.39 26.19 -12.30
CA ILE A 585 -19.85 27.55 -12.41
C ILE A 585 -20.75 28.40 -13.32
N LYS A 586 -21.24 27.84 -14.43
CA LYS A 586 -22.14 28.53 -15.36
C LYS A 586 -23.46 28.87 -14.66
N ASP A 587 -24.04 27.90 -13.94
CA ASP A 587 -25.25 28.07 -13.13
C ASP A 587 -25.07 29.20 -12.11
N ALA A 588 -23.95 29.19 -11.38
CA ALA A 588 -23.64 30.24 -10.41
C ALA A 588 -23.54 31.64 -11.03
N LEU A 589 -22.93 31.75 -12.22
CA LEU A 589 -22.81 33.00 -12.95
C LEU A 589 -24.14 33.48 -13.55
N GLN A 590 -25.00 32.56 -13.97
CA GLN A 590 -26.35 32.87 -14.46
C GLN A 590 -27.28 33.32 -13.32
N GLU A 591 -27.26 32.62 -12.17
CA GLU A 591 -28.02 33.00 -10.97
C GLU A 591 -27.62 34.39 -10.46
N LEU A 592 -26.32 34.70 -10.48
CA LEU A 592 -25.80 36.03 -10.15
C LEU A 592 -26.04 37.08 -11.25
N LYS A 593 -26.66 36.73 -12.38
CA LYS A 593 -26.93 37.61 -13.53
C LYS A 593 -25.67 38.21 -14.15
N ILE A 594 -24.54 37.51 -14.04
CA ILE A 594 -23.27 37.87 -14.70
C ILE A 594 -23.29 37.38 -16.15
N LEU A 595 -23.82 36.17 -16.37
CA LEU A 595 -24.13 35.64 -17.69
C LEU A 595 -25.62 35.81 -17.99
N GLN A 596 -25.95 35.98 -19.26
CA GLN A 596 -27.35 35.88 -19.69
C GLN A 596 -27.76 34.41 -19.63
N PRO A 597 -28.98 34.10 -19.16
CA PRO A 597 -29.49 32.73 -19.22
C PRO A 597 -29.53 32.29 -20.68
N GLU A 598 -29.12 31.06 -20.96
CA GLU A 598 -29.23 30.52 -22.31
C GLU A 598 -30.71 30.55 -22.73
N PRO A 599 -31.03 31.04 -23.94
CA PRO A 599 -32.40 31.04 -24.42
C PRO A 599 -32.92 29.61 -24.43
N ALA A 600 -34.10 29.37 -23.85
CA ALA A 600 -34.72 28.05 -23.84
C ALA A 600 -34.92 27.58 -25.29
N HIS A 601 -33.97 26.80 -25.80
CA HIS A 601 -34.07 26.19 -27.11
C HIS A 601 -35.21 25.16 -27.05
N LEU A 602 -36.10 25.18 -28.04
CA LEU A 602 -37.25 24.27 -28.17
C LEU A 602 -36.86 22.78 -28.26
N PHE A 603 -35.56 22.47 -28.29
CA PHE A 603 -34.99 21.14 -28.27
C PHE A 603 -34.01 21.02 -27.10
N PRO A 604 -34.30 20.20 -26.08
CA PRO A 604 -33.36 19.99 -24.99
C PRO A 604 -32.10 19.31 -25.52
N ALA A 605 -30.93 19.77 -25.07
CA ALA A 605 -29.61 19.23 -25.44
C ALA A 605 -29.41 17.75 -25.03
N SER A 606 -30.37 17.14 -24.34
CA SER A 606 -30.42 15.70 -24.05
C SER A 606 -30.71 14.82 -25.28
N LEU A 607 -30.82 15.39 -26.49
CA LEU A 607 -30.90 14.67 -27.76
C LEU A 607 -29.56 14.64 -28.53
N ALA A 608 -28.46 15.11 -27.94
CA ALA A 608 -27.12 14.86 -28.50
C ALA A 608 -26.76 13.39 -28.27
N VAL A 609 -27.10 12.59 -29.29
CA VAL A 609 -26.77 11.18 -29.48
C VAL A 609 -25.27 10.94 -29.27
N ASP A 610 -24.94 9.91 -28.50
CA ASP A 610 -23.64 9.25 -28.47
C ASP A 610 -23.13 9.01 -29.91
N GLY A 611 -22.09 9.71 -30.34
CA GLY A 611 -21.53 9.49 -31.67
C GLY A 611 -20.51 10.53 -32.07
N ASP A 612 -19.29 10.06 -32.29
CA ASP A 612 -18.04 10.75 -32.62
C ASP A 612 -18.02 11.52 -33.97
N GLU A 613 -19.14 12.08 -34.43
CA GLU A 613 -19.25 12.72 -35.75
C GLU A 613 -19.86 14.13 -35.77
N ALA A 614 -20.09 14.76 -34.60
CA ALA A 614 -20.61 16.14 -34.54
C ALA A 614 -19.52 17.24 -34.48
N ALA A 615 -18.24 16.89 -34.65
CA ALA A 615 -17.14 17.87 -34.66
C ALA A 615 -17.02 18.71 -35.95
N ALA A 616 -17.90 18.52 -36.94
CA ALA A 616 -17.75 19.15 -38.26
C ALA A 616 -18.93 20.04 -38.71
N ALA A 617 -19.95 20.29 -37.88
CA ALA A 617 -21.16 20.99 -38.33
C ALA A 617 -21.76 22.01 -37.34
N VAL A 618 -20.92 22.78 -36.63
CA VAL A 618 -21.33 24.08 -36.07
C VAL A 618 -20.31 25.13 -36.49
N SER A 619 -20.54 25.65 -37.69
CA SER A 619 -19.77 26.71 -38.33
C SER A 619 -20.05 28.07 -37.67
N TYR A 620 -19.00 28.71 -37.16
CA TYR A 620 -18.60 30.07 -37.54
C TYR A 620 -19.61 31.24 -37.47
N GLU A 621 -20.55 31.27 -36.53
CA GLU A 621 -21.40 32.46 -36.30
C GLU A 621 -21.15 33.20 -34.96
N GLY A 622 -20.33 32.67 -34.05
CA GLY A 622 -20.05 33.30 -32.75
C GLY A 622 -18.93 34.35 -32.74
N VAL A 623 -18.15 34.49 -33.81
CA VAL A 623 -16.94 35.35 -33.84
C VAL A 623 -17.23 36.78 -34.34
N LEU A 624 -18.44 37.07 -34.83
CA LEU A 624 -18.80 38.39 -35.38
C LEU A 624 -19.74 39.23 -34.51
N ALA A 625 -20.05 38.80 -33.28
CA ALA A 625 -20.83 39.61 -32.34
C ALA A 625 -19.96 40.47 -31.39
N ASP A 626 -18.64 40.26 -31.36
CA ASP A 626 -17.72 40.91 -30.42
C ASP A 626 -17.13 42.25 -30.91
N GLU A 627 -17.32 42.63 -32.18
CA GLU A 627 -16.90 43.94 -32.70
C GLU A 627 -18.00 45.04 -32.61
N ALA A 628 -19.26 44.67 -32.39
CA ALA A 628 -20.38 45.61 -32.34
C ALA A 628 -20.57 46.30 -30.96
N LEU A 629 -19.90 45.82 -29.91
CA LEU A 629 -19.94 46.43 -28.57
C LEU A 629 -18.83 47.47 -28.34
N ALA A 630 -17.83 47.56 -29.22
CA ALA A 630 -16.73 48.53 -29.13
C ALA A 630 -17.01 49.87 -29.83
N THR A 631 -18.12 50.01 -30.57
CA THR A 631 -18.46 51.21 -31.34
C THR A 631 -19.85 51.76 -31.03
N ARG A 632 -20.18 51.98 -29.76
CA ARG A 632 -21.23 52.94 -29.39
C ARG A 632 -20.59 54.25 -28.94
N GLN A 633 -20.53 55.20 -29.87
CA GLN A 633 -20.34 56.63 -29.56
C GLN A 633 -21.33 57.06 -28.47
N ARG A 634 -20.81 57.77 -27.47
CA ARG A 634 -21.62 58.53 -26.50
C ARG A 634 -22.57 59.45 -27.26
N GLY A 635 -23.87 59.14 -27.24
CA GLY A 635 -24.91 60.11 -27.58
C GLY A 635 -25.00 61.19 -26.49
N PRO A 636 -25.48 62.41 -26.82
CA PRO A 636 -25.52 63.51 -25.88
C PRO A 636 -26.49 63.20 -24.73
N ILE A 637 -26.12 63.65 -23.54
CA ILE A 637 -26.92 63.61 -22.31
C ILE A 637 -28.29 64.22 -22.63
N ARG A 638 -29.35 63.39 -22.61
CA ARG A 638 -30.72 63.90 -22.65
C ARG A 638 -31.15 64.20 -21.23
N GLU A 639 -31.43 65.48 -21.03
CA GLU A 639 -31.82 66.14 -19.79
C GLU A 639 -33.01 65.47 -19.09
N LEU A 640 -32.96 65.46 -17.76
CA LEU A 640 -34.08 65.15 -16.88
C LEU A 640 -35.28 66.06 -17.20
N PRO A 641 -36.52 65.55 -17.25
CA PRO A 641 -37.68 66.42 -17.35
C PRO A 641 -37.89 67.16 -16.02
N THR A 642 -37.58 68.47 -16.03
CA THR A 642 -38.02 69.44 -15.05
C THR A 642 -39.54 69.61 -15.15
N ARG A 643 -40.26 69.28 -14.06
CA ARG A 643 -41.63 69.75 -13.85
C ARG A 643 -41.62 70.91 -12.86
N ARG A 644 -41.85 72.12 -13.35
CA ARG A 644 -42.47 73.23 -12.61
C ARG A 644 -43.37 73.98 -13.60
N THR A 645 -44.69 73.84 -13.43
CA THR A 645 -45.66 74.87 -12.99
C THR A 645 -46.14 75.70 -14.21
N GLU A 646 -47.41 76.06 -14.42
CA GLU A 646 -48.44 76.62 -13.55
C GLU A 646 -49.86 76.40 -14.16
N ALA A 647 -50.91 76.46 -13.34
CA ALA A 647 -52.27 76.87 -13.77
C ALA A 647 -52.27 78.40 -14.02
N PRO A 648 -53.29 79.11 -14.58
CA PRO A 648 -54.70 78.73 -14.79
C PRO A 648 -55.33 79.17 -16.14
N SER A 649 -56.52 78.65 -16.45
CA SER A 649 -57.71 79.39 -16.91
C SER A 649 -58.91 78.47 -16.88
#